data_AF-A0A8J5ZMQ0-F1
#
_entry.id   AF-A0A8J5ZMQ0-F1
#
_cell.length_a   1.000
_cell.length_b   1.000
_cell.length_c   1.000
_cell.angle_alpha   90.00
_cell.angle_beta   90.00
_cell.angle_gamma   90.00
#
_symmetry.space_group_name_H-M   'P 1'
#
loop_
_entity.id
_entity.type
_entity.pdbx_description
1 polymer ?
#
loop_
_entity_poly.entity_id
_entity_poly.type
_entity_poly.pdbx_seq_one_letter_code
_entity_poly.pdbx_strand_id
1 'polypeptide(L)'
;MAVEKVDFSLKETSPNIGGDRVSGGEKLTSSFDLVEKMEFLFVRIVRARDLPLKAVNGIIDPYVEIKIGNYNATTKYLEKKPDFEWNQVFAFGQDRLQATTMEITVRDKELIIGDNMIGKITVALHEVPPCLPPDSPLASQWYKLEDKNGFTLRKGELMLAMWYSTQADRVFPDAWHSDSAIVSGESLLNTRSKAYLSPRLWYLRVNVIKARDLVPGSKDRNPQVYVKAVVGDVILRTRVSPDKNVNPKWNEDLMFVVAEPFFDPLIVTVEDRLENNTVRCLGKCVIRLSNVEQRLLPLPADPLWYNLEDIVFEDGMEKEVNFFSKLNMCVSLDGGYHVFDESVHIGSDYRPTAKMLWTAMIGVLELGIINASGLQPMKLRDGRETTDAYCVAKYGPKWVKTRTVVDSFDPKWNEQYSWDVFDPYTMLTIGVFDDCHLHGGDAVGDGKDPSLGKVRIRLSTLATNKIYTYSYPLLVLQPNGAKKMGELQLAIRFTCSSYLSLFLVYTMNPLLPQMHHIYPLSIYQLDILRKQAVRILCWSLSRTEPPLRQEVVEYMLDGGSPMWSLRKAKANFQRVLATFKCFSDARQWFDEIRKWNNSAATVLVLAIYCIIVLKPDLILPTVTLYSIQVMILQWRKRPRRPTHIDVNLSIAGSVTADELDEEFDTFPSSRQFDVLRMRYDRLRSIAGRVVTVISDIATQVERFHSLLNWRDPRITVMFLVCCLVGSFVLYFLISLKVFLIFGGFYVMRPPFLGKDVLNAPQNFFSRLPTKADYML
;
A
#
# COMPACT_ATOMS: atom_id res chain seq x y z
N MET A 1 30.51 14.08 -25.62
CA MET A 1 29.35 14.61 -24.86
C MET A 1 29.46 14.07 -23.45
N ALA A 2 29.64 14.94 -22.45
CA ALA A 2 29.57 14.52 -21.06
C ALA A 2 28.14 14.04 -20.81
N VAL A 3 27.97 12.78 -20.41
CA VAL A 3 26.68 12.26 -19.94
C VAL A 3 26.31 13.12 -18.72
N GLU A 4 25.26 13.95 -18.84
CA GLU A 4 24.75 14.73 -17.71
C GLU A 4 24.47 13.76 -16.56
N LYS A 5 25.10 14.02 -15.42
CA LYS A 5 24.96 13.20 -14.23
C LYS A 5 23.57 13.49 -13.67
N VAL A 6 22.59 12.67 -14.04
CA VAL A 6 21.20 12.81 -13.58
C VAL A 6 21.19 12.79 -12.06
N ASP A 7 20.72 13.89 -11.45
CA ASP A 7 20.65 14.00 -10.00
C ASP A 7 19.40 13.27 -9.48
N PHE A 8 19.65 12.23 -8.68
CA PHE A 8 18.65 11.40 -8.01
C PHE A 8 18.48 11.79 -6.53
N SER A 9 19.03 12.92 -6.10
CA SER A 9 18.95 13.36 -4.71
C SER A 9 17.60 14.01 -4.36
N LEU A 10 17.20 13.84 -3.10
CA LEU A 10 16.03 14.50 -2.52
C LEU A 10 16.26 16.01 -2.39
N LYS A 11 15.31 16.83 -2.88
CA LYS A 11 15.36 18.30 -2.79
C LYS A 11 14.34 18.81 -1.80
N GLU A 12 14.76 19.65 -0.86
CA GLU A 12 13.86 20.30 0.09
C GLU A 12 13.10 21.42 -0.64
N THR A 13 11.78 21.47 -0.46
CA THR A 13 10.92 22.49 -1.08
C THR A 13 10.27 23.34 0.00
N SER A 14 9.97 24.60 -0.32
CA SER A 14 9.22 25.52 0.56
C SER A 14 7.94 25.98 -0.13
N PRO A 15 6.95 25.09 -0.32
CA PRO A 15 5.66 25.46 -0.90
C PRO A 15 4.91 26.43 0.02
N ASN A 16 4.00 27.22 -0.55
CA ASN A 16 3.27 28.25 0.20
C ASN A 16 2.13 27.62 1.03
N ILE A 17 2.51 26.93 2.09
CA ILE A 17 1.63 26.17 2.97
C ILE A 17 1.30 27.02 4.21
N GLY A 18 0.03 27.01 4.64
CA GLY A 18 -0.42 27.77 5.82
C GLY A 18 0.12 27.29 7.19
N GLY A 19 0.85 26.17 7.23
CA GLY A 19 1.28 25.47 8.44
C GLY A 19 2.39 26.15 9.25
N ASP A 20 3.17 27.07 8.66
CA ASP A 20 4.30 27.74 9.36
C ASP A 20 3.86 28.89 10.29
N ARG A 21 2.56 29.22 10.35
CA ARG A 21 2.05 30.34 11.17
C ARG A 21 1.60 29.97 12.59
N VAL A 22 1.77 28.73 13.06
CA VAL A 22 1.25 28.32 14.38
C VAL A 22 2.36 28.20 15.42
N SER A 23 2.80 29.35 15.92
CA SER A 23 3.41 29.46 17.26
C SER A 23 2.42 30.22 18.15
N GLY A 24 1.57 29.46 18.85
CA GLY A 24 0.68 29.98 19.89
C GLY A 24 -0.82 29.94 19.56
N GLY A 25 -1.56 29.17 20.35
CA GLY A 25 -3.00 29.31 20.51
C GLY A 25 -3.84 28.22 19.83
N GLU A 26 -4.65 27.56 20.65
CA GLU A 26 -5.68 26.58 20.29
C GLU A 26 -6.59 27.06 19.15
N LYS A 27 -6.29 26.65 17.92
CA LYS A 27 -7.27 26.58 16.84
C LYS A 27 -7.09 25.25 16.14
N LEU A 28 -8.18 24.49 16.10
CA LEU A 28 -8.34 23.24 15.35
C LEU A 28 -7.63 23.38 13.99
N THR A 29 -6.66 22.50 13.74
CA THR A 29 -5.90 22.41 12.49
C THR A 29 -6.88 22.41 11.31
N SER A 30 -6.85 23.44 10.47
CA SER A 30 -7.64 23.45 9.25
C SER A 30 -7.22 22.25 8.39
N SER A 31 -8.16 21.47 7.88
CA SER A 31 -7.96 20.18 7.21
C SER A 31 -7.09 20.21 5.92
N PHE A 32 -6.51 21.35 5.56
CA PHE A 32 -5.77 21.63 4.33
C PHE A 32 -4.51 22.47 4.57
N ASP A 33 -3.82 22.23 5.68
CA ASP A 33 -2.63 22.98 6.10
C ASP A 33 -1.30 22.35 5.62
N LEU A 34 -1.33 21.36 4.72
CA LEU A 34 -0.17 20.75 4.07
C LEU A 34 -0.15 20.95 2.54
N VAL A 35 -1.12 21.67 2.00
CA VAL A 35 -1.25 21.92 0.56
C VAL A 35 -1.46 23.41 0.29
N GLU A 36 -1.15 23.83 -0.92
CA GLU A 36 -1.38 25.21 -1.34
C GLU A 36 -2.87 25.43 -1.57
N LYS A 37 -3.42 26.54 -1.07
CA LYS A 37 -4.83 26.88 -1.24
C LYS A 37 -5.11 27.15 -2.72
N MET A 38 -6.04 26.38 -3.30
CA MET A 38 -6.55 26.59 -4.65
C MET A 38 -7.96 27.13 -4.57
N GLU A 39 -8.28 28.13 -5.39
CA GLU A 39 -9.59 28.76 -5.43
C GLU A 39 -10.33 28.33 -6.69
N PHE A 40 -11.59 27.94 -6.51
CA PHE A 40 -12.45 27.40 -7.56
C PHE A 40 -13.79 28.13 -7.58
N LEU A 41 -14.30 28.37 -8.78
CA LEU A 41 -15.70 28.70 -9.01
C LEU A 41 -16.49 27.39 -9.13
N PHE A 42 -17.38 27.14 -8.18
CA PHE A 42 -18.30 26.01 -8.23
C PHE A 42 -19.64 26.42 -8.83
N VAL A 43 -20.16 25.60 -9.74
CA VAL A 43 -21.48 25.74 -10.34
C VAL A 43 -22.21 24.42 -10.21
N ARG A 44 -23.28 24.40 -9.42
CA ARG A 44 -24.13 23.21 -9.23
C ARG A 44 -25.41 23.36 -10.04
N ILE A 45 -25.63 22.45 -10.98
CA ILE A 45 -26.86 22.33 -11.75
C ILE A 45 -27.70 21.23 -11.11
N VAL A 46 -28.85 21.61 -10.53
CA VAL A 46 -29.73 20.67 -9.82
C VAL A 46 -30.77 20.10 -10.78
N ARG A 47 -31.67 20.96 -11.28
CA ARG A 47 -32.80 20.55 -12.12
C ARG A 47 -33.42 21.71 -12.90
N ALA A 48 -34.18 21.41 -13.93
CA ALA A 48 -34.99 22.37 -14.67
C ALA A 48 -36.48 22.05 -14.59
N ARG A 49 -37.34 23.08 -14.69
CA ARG A 49 -38.80 22.93 -14.75
C ARG A 49 -39.42 23.86 -15.79
N ASP A 50 -40.64 23.51 -16.23
CA ASP A 50 -41.45 24.30 -17.17
C ASP A 50 -40.74 24.67 -18.48
N LEU A 51 -39.83 23.84 -18.98
CA LEU A 51 -39.11 24.11 -20.23
C LEU A 51 -40.09 24.21 -21.41
N PRO A 52 -39.90 25.17 -22.34
CA PRO A 52 -40.78 25.33 -23.48
C PRO A 52 -40.62 24.16 -24.46
N LEU A 53 -41.66 23.33 -24.58
CA LEU A 53 -41.77 22.23 -25.53
C LEU A 53 -41.81 22.77 -26.97
N LYS A 54 -40.70 22.66 -27.70
CA LYS A 54 -40.61 23.03 -29.13
C LYS A 54 -40.51 21.81 -30.07
N ALA A 55 -40.45 20.59 -29.54
CA ALA A 55 -40.27 19.37 -30.33
C ALA A 55 -41.58 18.87 -30.97
N VAL A 56 -41.52 18.48 -32.24
CA VAL A 56 -42.64 17.97 -33.06
C VAL A 56 -43.29 16.71 -32.47
N ASN A 57 -42.55 15.96 -31.64
CA ASN A 57 -42.97 14.67 -31.06
C ASN A 57 -43.20 14.72 -29.54
N GLY A 58 -43.06 15.89 -28.89
CA GLY A 58 -43.27 16.05 -27.44
C GLY A 58 -42.19 15.44 -26.52
N ILE A 59 -41.09 14.94 -27.08
CA ILE A 59 -39.94 14.41 -26.34
C ILE A 59 -38.81 15.45 -26.46
N ILE A 60 -38.24 15.88 -25.32
CA ILE A 60 -37.07 16.77 -25.25
C ILE A 60 -35.99 16.01 -24.51
N ASP A 61 -34.74 16.07 -25.00
CA ASP A 61 -33.56 15.58 -24.30
C ASP A 61 -32.68 16.78 -23.89
N PRO A 62 -33.08 17.55 -22.87
CA PRO A 62 -32.38 18.77 -22.52
C PRO A 62 -31.04 18.46 -21.86
N TYR A 63 -30.06 19.29 -22.19
CA TYR A 63 -28.76 19.35 -21.50
C TYR A 63 -28.37 20.80 -21.26
N VAL A 64 -27.56 21.03 -20.24
CA VAL A 64 -27.06 22.36 -19.90
C VAL A 64 -25.60 22.46 -20.30
N GLU A 65 -25.26 23.53 -20.99
CA GLU A 65 -23.93 23.91 -21.41
C GLU A 65 -23.49 25.15 -20.60
N ILE A 66 -22.33 25.09 -19.96
CA ILE A 66 -21.72 26.18 -19.21
C ILE A 66 -20.50 26.64 -19.98
N LYS A 67 -20.50 27.90 -20.42
CA LYS A 67 -19.40 28.53 -21.15
C LYS A 67 -18.79 29.66 -20.34
N ILE A 68 -17.50 29.55 -20.05
CA ILE A 68 -16.72 30.56 -19.34
C ILE A 68 -15.42 30.82 -20.12
N GLY A 69 -15.39 31.91 -20.89
CA GLY A 69 -14.28 32.20 -21.80
C GLY A 69 -14.08 31.07 -22.82
N ASN A 70 -12.94 30.38 -22.72
CA ASN A 70 -12.56 29.26 -23.59
C ASN A 70 -13.04 27.89 -23.07
N TYR A 71 -13.53 27.82 -21.82
CA TYR A 71 -14.01 26.58 -21.24
C TYR A 71 -15.47 26.36 -21.60
N ASN A 72 -15.77 25.14 -22.04
CA ASN A 72 -17.13 24.67 -22.28
C ASN A 72 -17.36 23.36 -21.52
N ALA A 73 -18.37 23.32 -20.66
CA ALA A 73 -18.75 22.15 -19.89
C ALA A 73 -20.19 21.78 -20.19
N THR A 74 -20.51 20.50 -20.33
CA THR A 74 -21.87 20.04 -20.61
C THR A 74 -22.34 19.01 -19.59
N THR A 75 -23.62 19.06 -19.22
CA THR A 75 -24.22 18.05 -18.35
C THR A 75 -24.48 16.75 -19.11
N LYS A 76 -24.65 15.64 -18.38
CA LYS A 76 -25.15 14.39 -18.97
C LYS A 76 -26.54 14.59 -19.60
N TYR A 77 -26.82 13.87 -20.69
CA TYR A 77 -28.13 13.84 -21.31
C TYR A 77 -29.11 13.06 -20.42
N LEU A 78 -30.29 13.62 -20.18
CA LEU A 78 -31.36 12.96 -19.44
C LEU A 78 -32.38 12.41 -20.42
N GLU A 79 -32.31 11.11 -20.70
CA GLU A 79 -33.34 10.45 -21.49
C GLU A 79 -34.61 10.25 -20.64
N LYS A 80 -35.74 10.78 -21.12
CA LYS A 80 -37.11 10.39 -20.71
C LYS A 80 -37.40 10.48 -19.20
N LYS A 81 -37.14 11.64 -18.57
CA LYS A 81 -37.63 11.95 -17.21
C LYS A 81 -38.49 13.23 -17.20
N PRO A 82 -39.65 13.25 -16.51
CA PRO A 82 -40.52 14.43 -16.43
C PRO A 82 -39.93 15.54 -15.55
N ASP A 83 -39.13 15.16 -14.54
CA ASP A 83 -38.36 16.07 -13.70
C ASP A 83 -36.89 15.99 -14.16
N PHE A 84 -36.46 16.97 -14.97
CA PHE A 84 -35.10 17.01 -15.53
C PHE A 84 -34.08 17.30 -14.42
N GLU A 85 -33.67 16.28 -13.67
CA GLU A 85 -32.71 16.38 -12.57
C GLU A 85 -31.33 15.84 -12.96
N TRP A 86 -30.33 16.73 -12.98
CA TRP A 86 -28.92 16.38 -13.28
C TRP A 86 -28.11 16.15 -12.01
N ASN A 87 -28.25 17.01 -11.01
CA ASN A 87 -27.42 17.03 -9.80
C ASN A 87 -25.91 16.95 -10.10
N GLN A 88 -25.43 17.81 -11.00
CA GLN A 88 -24.02 17.85 -11.40
C GLN A 88 -23.35 19.14 -10.93
N VAL A 89 -22.10 19.02 -10.53
CA VAL A 89 -21.29 20.15 -10.04
C VAL A 89 -20.08 20.30 -10.93
N PHE A 90 -19.77 21.53 -11.28
CA PHE A 90 -18.63 21.93 -12.10
C PHE A 90 -17.75 22.85 -11.27
N ALA A 91 -16.44 22.64 -11.34
CA ALA A 91 -15.40 23.39 -10.66
C ALA A 91 -14.43 23.96 -11.71
N PHE A 92 -14.32 25.29 -11.74
CA PHE A 92 -13.42 26.00 -12.64
C PHE A 92 -12.30 26.64 -11.83
N GLY A 93 -11.04 26.31 -12.15
CA GLY A 93 -9.87 26.86 -11.46
C GLY A 93 -9.69 28.35 -11.72
N GLN A 94 -9.61 29.15 -10.65
CA GLN A 94 -9.54 30.61 -10.76
C GLN A 94 -8.27 31.11 -11.43
N ASP A 95 -7.17 30.37 -11.31
CA ASP A 95 -5.88 30.65 -11.98
C ASP A 95 -6.00 30.69 -13.51
N ARG A 96 -7.06 30.10 -14.08
CA ARG A 96 -7.30 30.00 -15.52
C ARG A 96 -8.50 30.81 -16.00
N LEU A 97 -9.27 31.42 -15.08
CA LEU A 97 -10.45 32.22 -15.41
C LEU A 97 -10.03 33.64 -15.82
N GLN A 98 -9.94 33.89 -17.14
CA GLN A 98 -9.72 35.24 -17.69
C GLN A 98 -11.02 35.96 -18.09
N ALA A 99 -12.15 35.26 -18.08
CA ALA A 99 -13.45 35.81 -18.46
C ALA A 99 -14.08 36.59 -17.29
N THR A 100 -14.92 37.58 -17.61
CA THR A 100 -15.68 38.38 -16.63
C THR A 100 -17.13 37.92 -16.46
N THR A 101 -17.63 37.13 -17.40
CA THR A 101 -19.01 36.64 -17.46
C THR A 101 -19.05 35.13 -17.71
N MET A 102 -20.07 34.48 -17.16
CA MET A 102 -20.39 33.08 -17.37
C MET A 102 -21.75 32.96 -18.06
N GLU A 103 -21.81 32.11 -19.08
CA GLU A 103 -23.03 31.83 -19.83
C GLU A 103 -23.49 30.40 -19.55
N ILE A 104 -24.72 30.22 -19.10
CA ILE A 104 -25.34 28.91 -18.87
C ILE A 104 -26.50 28.76 -19.85
N THR A 105 -26.37 27.87 -20.82
CA THR A 105 -27.31 27.65 -21.92
C THR A 105 -27.98 26.28 -21.79
N VAL A 106 -29.31 26.24 -21.78
CA VAL A 106 -30.08 24.99 -21.87
C VAL A 106 -30.35 24.71 -23.35
N ARG A 107 -29.92 23.54 -23.83
CA ARG A 107 -30.04 23.09 -25.22
C ARG A 107 -30.76 21.75 -25.33
N ASP A 108 -31.27 21.45 -26.52
CA ASP A 108 -31.89 20.16 -26.85
C ASP A 108 -31.04 19.40 -27.89
N LYS A 109 -30.90 18.08 -27.72
CA LYS A 109 -30.06 17.22 -28.58
C LYS A 109 -30.73 16.90 -29.93
N GLU A 110 -32.06 16.83 -29.99
CA GLU A 110 -32.80 16.31 -31.16
C GLU A 110 -33.20 17.35 -32.22
N LEU A 111 -32.95 18.66 -31.98
CA LEU A 111 -33.19 19.69 -32.98
C LEU A 111 -32.08 19.67 -34.04
N ILE A 112 -32.33 19.07 -35.20
CA ILE A 112 -31.37 19.00 -36.32
C ILE A 112 -31.58 20.19 -37.31
N ILE A 113 -32.67 20.96 -37.17
CA ILE A 113 -33.02 22.05 -38.09
C ILE A 113 -33.41 23.31 -37.29
N GLY A 114 -32.46 24.23 -37.13
CA GLY A 114 -32.63 25.49 -36.38
C GLY A 114 -31.88 25.51 -35.06
N ASP A 115 -31.56 26.70 -34.55
CA ASP A 115 -30.64 26.93 -33.44
C ASP A 115 -31.19 26.39 -32.09
N ASN A 116 -30.59 25.28 -31.61
CA ASN A 116 -31.01 24.35 -30.54
C ASN A 116 -31.13 24.93 -29.11
N MET A 117 -31.15 26.25 -28.97
CA MET A 117 -31.16 26.91 -27.66
C MET A 117 -32.59 27.04 -27.12
N ILE A 118 -32.83 26.47 -25.94
CA ILE A 118 -34.09 26.60 -25.20
C ILE A 118 -34.11 27.92 -24.43
N GLY A 119 -33.00 28.24 -23.74
CA GLY A 119 -32.83 29.49 -22.99
C GLY A 119 -31.43 29.62 -22.40
N LYS A 120 -31.07 30.82 -21.96
CA LYS A 120 -29.74 31.18 -21.45
C LYS A 120 -29.83 31.97 -20.14
N ILE A 121 -28.81 31.87 -19.30
CA ILE A 121 -28.58 32.74 -18.14
C ILE A 121 -27.16 33.30 -18.28
N THR A 122 -27.02 34.62 -18.14
CA THR A 122 -25.71 35.29 -18.13
C THR A 122 -25.47 35.85 -16.74
N VAL A 123 -24.37 35.46 -16.09
CA VAL A 123 -24.00 35.95 -14.76
C VAL A 123 -22.63 36.58 -14.80
N ALA A 124 -22.48 37.75 -14.17
CA ALA A 124 -21.18 38.38 -14.01
C ALA A 124 -20.43 37.74 -12.83
N LEU A 125 -19.18 37.33 -13.04
CA LEU A 125 -18.43 36.56 -12.05
C LEU A 125 -18.21 37.31 -10.72
N HIS A 126 -18.19 38.64 -10.74
CA HIS A 126 -18.04 39.47 -9.54
C HIS A 126 -19.27 39.44 -8.61
N GLU A 127 -20.43 39.00 -9.10
CA GLU A 127 -21.67 38.87 -8.32
C GLU A 127 -21.73 37.53 -7.56
N VAL A 128 -20.84 36.59 -7.87
CA VAL A 128 -20.82 35.27 -7.24
C VAL A 128 -20.22 35.36 -5.83
N PRO A 129 -20.93 34.90 -4.79
CA PRO A 129 -20.46 35.02 -3.42
C PRO A 129 -19.34 34.01 -3.10
N PRO A 130 -18.37 34.37 -2.24
CA PRO A 130 -17.45 33.41 -1.64
C PRO A 130 -18.16 32.60 -0.53
N CYS A 131 -17.86 31.31 -0.47
CA CYS A 131 -18.26 30.38 0.58
C CYS A 131 -16.98 29.72 1.11
N LEU A 132 -16.64 29.93 2.38
CA LEU A 132 -15.47 29.33 3.00
C LEU A 132 -15.91 28.10 3.82
N PRO A 133 -15.26 26.92 3.64
CA PRO A 133 -15.49 25.78 4.52
C PRO A 133 -15.20 26.19 5.98
N PRO A 134 -16.04 25.84 6.96
CA PRO A 134 -16.96 24.70 6.99
C PRO A 134 -18.43 25.03 6.68
N ASP A 135 -18.73 26.22 6.15
CA ASP A 135 -20.10 26.68 5.96
C ASP A 135 -20.88 25.76 5.00
N SER A 136 -22.18 25.58 5.27
CA SER A 136 -23.05 24.72 4.48
C SER A 136 -23.10 25.18 3.01
N PRO A 137 -23.21 24.26 2.03
CA PRO A 137 -23.25 24.62 0.63
C PRO A 137 -24.37 25.63 0.38
N LEU A 138 -24.07 26.68 -0.40
CA LEU A 138 -25.03 27.74 -0.72
C LEU A 138 -26.33 27.12 -1.26
N ALA A 139 -27.47 27.53 -0.70
CA ALA A 139 -28.76 26.98 -1.09
C ALA A 139 -29.03 27.24 -2.58
N SER A 140 -29.48 26.22 -3.31
CA SER A 140 -29.79 26.34 -4.73
C SER A 140 -31.04 27.20 -4.95
N GLN A 141 -30.97 28.10 -5.93
CA GLN A 141 -32.01 29.07 -6.25
C GLN A 141 -32.55 28.84 -7.66
N TRP A 142 -33.78 29.29 -7.91
CA TRP A 142 -34.42 29.23 -9.22
C TRP A 142 -34.09 30.48 -10.02
N TYR A 143 -33.56 30.29 -11.22
CA TYR A 143 -33.28 31.34 -12.18
C TYR A 143 -34.19 31.19 -13.40
N LYS A 144 -34.78 32.30 -13.84
CA LYS A 144 -35.60 32.33 -15.05
C LYS A 144 -34.68 32.37 -16.27
N LEU A 145 -35.00 31.57 -17.29
CA LEU A 145 -34.23 31.53 -18.53
C LEU A 145 -34.54 32.76 -19.40
N GLU A 146 -33.53 33.25 -20.12
CA GLU A 146 -33.65 34.33 -21.11
C GLU A 146 -33.60 33.77 -22.55
N ASP A 147 -34.33 34.41 -23.46
CA ASP A 147 -34.25 34.15 -24.90
C ASP A 147 -33.00 34.81 -25.52
N LYS A 148 -32.68 34.53 -26.78
CA LYS A 148 -31.50 35.06 -27.50
C LYS A 148 -31.38 36.59 -27.49
N ASN A 149 -32.51 37.28 -27.33
CA ASN A 149 -32.61 38.73 -27.31
C ASN A 149 -32.56 39.31 -25.88
N GLY A 150 -32.29 38.50 -24.84
CA GLY A 150 -32.21 38.93 -23.43
C GLY A 150 -33.57 39.14 -22.75
N PHE A 151 -34.67 38.68 -23.34
CA PHE A 151 -35.98 38.72 -22.71
C PHE A 151 -36.22 37.49 -21.85
N THR A 152 -36.70 37.70 -20.62
CA THR A 152 -37.07 36.59 -19.72
C THR A 152 -38.21 35.77 -20.30
N LEU A 153 -38.00 34.46 -20.38
CA LEU A 153 -38.98 33.51 -20.88
C LEU A 153 -40.13 33.38 -19.89
N ARG A 154 -41.37 33.27 -20.41
CA ARG A 154 -42.58 33.03 -19.59
C ARG A 154 -42.64 31.63 -18.99
N LYS A 155 -41.88 30.69 -19.55
CA LYS A 155 -41.81 29.27 -19.18
C LYS A 155 -40.35 28.83 -19.28
N GLY A 156 -39.84 28.16 -18.24
CA GLY A 156 -38.48 27.62 -18.20
C GLY A 156 -37.69 28.24 -17.06
N GLU A 157 -37.47 27.46 -16.01
CA GLU A 157 -36.64 27.84 -14.88
C GLU A 157 -35.57 26.78 -14.63
N LEU A 158 -34.36 27.24 -14.29
CA LEU A 158 -33.23 26.38 -13.95
C LEU A 158 -32.84 26.59 -12.49
N MET A 159 -32.76 25.50 -11.73
CA MET A 159 -32.31 25.51 -10.35
C MET A 159 -30.80 25.30 -10.30
N LEU A 160 -30.06 26.32 -9.85
CA LEU A 160 -28.61 26.28 -9.76
C LEU A 160 -28.08 26.98 -8.50
N ALA A 161 -26.85 26.64 -8.11
CA ALA A 161 -26.09 27.35 -7.09
C ALA A 161 -24.69 27.66 -7.64
N MET A 162 -24.16 28.83 -7.30
CA MET A 162 -22.83 29.27 -7.73
C MET A 162 -22.11 29.97 -6.57
N TRP A 163 -20.86 29.59 -6.33
CA TRP A 163 -20.07 30.14 -5.23
C TRP A 163 -18.56 29.97 -5.50
N TYR A 164 -17.74 30.84 -4.91
CA TYR A 164 -16.29 30.65 -4.83
C TYR A 164 -15.93 29.87 -3.58
N SER A 165 -15.17 28.79 -3.70
CA SER A 165 -14.68 28.01 -2.56
C SER A 165 -13.30 27.42 -2.88
N THR A 166 -12.80 26.56 -2.02
CA THR A 166 -11.46 25.95 -2.16
C THR A 166 -11.56 24.46 -2.44
N GLN A 167 -10.42 23.79 -2.65
CA GLN A 167 -10.37 22.33 -2.72
C GLN A 167 -10.85 21.62 -1.43
N ALA A 168 -11.04 22.38 -0.35
CA ALA A 168 -11.54 21.87 0.92
C ALA A 168 -13.07 21.68 0.96
N ASP A 169 -13.77 22.15 -0.08
CA ASP A 169 -15.21 21.97 -0.22
C ASP A 169 -15.57 20.48 -0.33
N ARG A 170 -16.65 20.06 0.33
CA ARG A 170 -17.11 18.66 0.28
C ARG A 170 -17.51 18.23 -1.12
N VAL A 171 -17.88 19.18 -1.98
CA VAL A 171 -18.32 18.93 -3.35
C VAL A 171 -17.14 18.79 -4.33
N PHE A 172 -15.93 19.19 -3.91
CA PHE A 172 -14.74 19.19 -4.77
C PHE A 172 -14.40 17.81 -5.39
N PRO A 173 -14.41 16.68 -4.64
CA PRO A 173 -14.10 15.37 -5.20
C PRO A 173 -15.11 14.89 -6.26
N ASP A 174 -16.37 15.28 -6.12
CA ASP A 174 -17.46 14.86 -7.00
C ASP A 174 -17.66 15.77 -8.22
N ALA A 175 -17.05 16.97 -8.19
CA ALA A 175 -17.18 17.97 -9.23
C ALA A 175 -16.43 17.60 -10.51
N TRP A 176 -16.95 18.05 -11.65
CA TRP A 176 -16.23 18.13 -12.91
C TRP A 176 -15.18 19.23 -12.84
N HIS A 177 -13.96 19.00 -13.33
CA HIS A 177 -12.89 19.99 -13.27
C HIS A 177 -12.55 20.54 -14.66
N SER A 178 -12.30 21.85 -14.75
CA SER A 178 -11.89 22.52 -16.00
C SER A 178 -10.63 21.91 -16.65
N ASP A 179 -9.76 21.29 -15.85
CA ASP A 179 -8.55 20.60 -16.32
C ASP A 179 -8.86 19.31 -17.10
N SER A 180 -10.07 18.77 -16.95
CA SER A 180 -10.54 17.57 -17.64
C SER A 180 -11.45 17.88 -18.84
N ALA A 181 -11.47 19.12 -19.33
CA ALA A 181 -12.39 19.55 -20.40
C ALA A 181 -12.18 18.85 -21.76
N ILE A 182 -11.01 18.23 -21.97
CA ILE A 182 -10.67 17.48 -23.18
C ILE A 182 -11.29 16.05 -23.16
N VAL A 183 -11.72 15.58 -21.98
CA VAL A 183 -12.17 14.20 -21.73
C VAL A 183 -13.67 14.06 -21.98
N SER A 184 -14.08 12.96 -22.62
CA SER A 184 -15.49 12.67 -22.96
C SER A 184 -16.33 12.25 -21.74
N GLY A 185 -17.66 12.43 -21.84
CA GLY A 185 -18.62 12.38 -20.73
C GLY A 185 -18.57 11.17 -19.79
N GLU A 186 -18.35 9.95 -20.30
CA GLU A 186 -18.28 8.74 -19.48
C GLU A 186 -16.91 8.56 -18.81
N SER A 187 -15.84 8.97 -19.49
CA SER A 187 -14.47 8.93 -18.98
C SER A 187 -14.18 9.95 -17.87
N LEU A 188 -15.04 10.96 -17.70
CA LEU A 188 -14.95 11.94 -16.60
C LEU A 188 -15.09 11.31 -15.22
N LEU A 189 -15.68 10.11 -15.10
CA LEU A 189 -15.71 9.41 -13.83
C LEU A 189 -14.31 8.97 -13.40
N ASN A 190 -13.45 8.62 -14.37
CA ASN A 190 -12.09 8.13 -14.12
C ASN A 190 -11.14 9.24 -13.63
N THR A 191 -11.45 10.51 -13.90
CA THR A 191 -10.61 11.65 -13.49
C THR A 191 -10.86 12.12 -12.04
N ARG A 192 -11.88 11.58 -11.36
CA ARG A 192 -12.25 12.00 -10.00
C ARG A 192 -11.28 11.48 -8.94
N SER A 193 -11.09 12.26 -7.87
CA SER A 193 -10.39 11.80 -6.67
C SER A 193 -11.30 10.93 -5.81
N LYS A 194 -10.74 9.90 -5.16
CA LYS A 194 -11.49 9.00 -4.29
C LYS A 194 -10.60 8.34 -3.24
N ALA A 195 -11.15 8.20 -2.04
CA ALA A 195 -10.62 7.30 -1.02
C ALA A 195 -11.35 5.95 -1.07
N TYR A 196 -10.60 4.86 -1.17
CA TYR A 196 -11.10 3.49 -1.13
C TYR A 196 -10.71 2.82 0.17
N LEU A 197 -11.50 1.83 0.58
CA LEU A 197 -11.19 0.99 1.74
C LEU A 197 -11.05 -0.46 1.25
N SER A 198 -9.96 -1.11 1.61
CA SER A 198 -9.78 -2.53 1.34
C SER A 198 -10.76 -3.35 2.18
N PRO A 199 -11.31 -4.44 1.61
CA PRO A 199 -12.07 -5.41 2.39
C PRO A 199 -11.18 -6.05 3.45
N ARG A 200 -11.77 -6.46 4.57
CA ARG A 200 -11.01 -7.20 5.60
C ARG A 200 -10.81 -8.63 5.13
N LEU A 201 -9.55 -9.04 5.09
CA LEU A 201 -9.15 -10.36 4.66
C LEU A 201 -8.91 -11.27 5.87
N TRP A 202 -9.34 -12.52 5.75
CA TRP A 202 -9.22 -13.57 6.76
C TRP A 202 -8.49 -14.78 6.18
N TYR A 203 -7.74 -15.49 7.02
CA TYR A 203 -7.26 -16.82 6.67
C TYR A 203 -8.34 -17.85 7.03
N LEU A 204 -8.86 -18.52 6.01
CA LEU A 204 -9.73 -19.69 6.18
C LEU A 204 -8.84 -20.93 6.25
N ARG A 205 -8.84 -21.59 7.40
CA ARG A 205 -8.13 -22.85 7.62
C ARG A 205 -9.11 -24.01 7.51
N VAL A 206 -8.81 -24.94 6.62
CA VAL A 206 -9.55 -26.19 6.42
C VAL A 206 -8.61 -27.34 6.74
N ASN A 207 -8.71 -27.88 7.96
CA ASN A 207 -7.96 -29.07 8.37
C ASN A 207 -8.76 -30.32 7.99
N VAL A 208 -8.31 -31.04 6.97
CA VAL A 208 -8.94 -32.28 6.50
C VAL A 208 -8.34 -33.46 7.25
N ILE A 209 -9.10 -34.06 8.18
CA ILE A 209 -8.58 -35.10 9.08
C ILE A 209 -8.74 -36.49 8.44
N LYS A 210 -9.98 -36.91 8.21
CA LYS A 210 -10.33 -38.27 7.78
C LYS A 210 -11.73 -38.33 7.18
N ALA A 211 -11.98 -39.34 6.34
CA ALA A 211 -13.32 -39.68 5.89
C ALA A 211 -13.75 -41.05 6.43
N ARG A 212 -15.06 -41.30 6.42
CA ARG A 212 -15.67 -42.58 6.80
C ARG A 212 -16.65 -43.04 5.75
N ASP A 213 -16.68 -44.36 5.55
CA ASP A 213 -17.67 -45.09 4.77
C ASP A 213 -17.78 -44.59 3.31
N LEU A 214 -16.65 -44.21 2.71
CA LEU A 214 -16.59 -43.86 1.29
C LEU A 214 -16.93 -45.06 0.38
N VAL A 215 -17.69 -44.83 -0.68
CA VAL A 215 -18.09 -45.89 -1.62
C VAL A 215 -17.22 -45.81 -2.88
N PRO A 216 -16.13 -46.59 -2.99
CA PRO A 216 -15.31 -46.62 -4.20
C PRO A 216 -16.09 -47.24 -5.36
N GLY A 217 -15.82 -46.75 -6.58
CA GLY A 217 -16.51 -47.19 -7.80
C GLY A 217 -16.24 -48.62 -8.24
N SER A 218 -15.12 -49.20 -7.81
CA SER A 218 -14.76 -50.61 -8.06
C SER A 218 -14.35 -51.29 -6.76
N LYS A 219 -14.88 -52.49 -6.50
CA LYS A 219 -14.67 -53.23 -5.24
C LYS A 219 -13.28 -53.86 -5.13
N ASP A 220 -12.60 -54.08 -6.25
CA ASP A 220 -11.32 -54.82 -6.31
C ASP A 220 -10.08 -53.91 -6.34
N ARG A 221 -10.26 -52.60 -6.15
CA ARG A 221 -9.17 -51.62 -6.25
C ARG A 221 -8.96 -50.84 -4.96
N ASN A 222 -7.69 -50.62 -4.66
CA ASN A 222 -7.25 -49.68 -3.64
C ASN A 222 -7.54 -48.23 -4.08
N PRO A 223 -8.47 -47.51 -3.42
CA PRO A 223 -8.86 -46.17 -3.83
C PRO A 223 -7.73 -45.17 -3.61
N GLN A 224 -7.53 -44.24 -4.54
CA GLN A 224 -6.56 -43.16 -4.46
C GLN A 224 -7.28 -41.86 -4.19
N VAL A 225 -7.77 -41.73 -2.95
CA VAL A 225 -8.64 -40.62 -2.55
C VAL A 225 -7.83 -39.40 -2.17
N TYR A 226 -8.26 -38.23 -2.64
CA TYR A 226 -7.83 -36.94 -2.16
C TYR A 226 -9.03 -36.01 -2.00
N VAL A 227 -8.85 -34.94 -1.23
CA VAL A 227 -9.88 -33.92 -1.01
C VAL A 227 -9.49 -32.67 -1.76
N LYS A 228 -10.45 -32.11 -2.50
CA LYS A 228 -10.34 -30.86 -3.23
C LYS A 228 -11.25 -29.83 -2.56
N ALA A 229 -10.68 -28.72 -2.14
CA ALA A 229 -11.41 -27.61 -1.56
C ALA A 229 -11.35 -26.41 -2.52
N VAL A 230 -12.50 -25.77 -2.73
CA VAL A 230 -12.68 -24.64 -3.65
C VAL A 230 -13.34 -23.49 -2.91
N VAL A 231 -12.75 -22.31 -3.02
CA VAL A 231 -13.33 -21.04 -2.55
C VAL A 231 -13.14 -20.00 -3.63
N GLY A 232 -14.24 -19.49 -4.18
CA GLY A 232 -14.20 -18.58 -5.34
C GLY A 232 -13.46 -19.23 -6.52
N ASP A 233 -12.34 -18.63 -6.92
CA ASP A 233 -11.48 -19.07 -8.01
C ASP A 233 -10.23 -19.86 -7.55
N VAL A 234 -10.06 -20.05 -6.24
CA VAL A 234 -8.91 -20.76 -5.66
C VAL A 234 -9.28 -22.22 -5.42
N ILE A 235 -8.45 -23.14 -5.94
CA ILE A 235 -8.61 -24.58 -5.77
C ILE A 235 -7.36 -25.12 -5.08
N LEU A 236 -7.52 -25.73 -3.91
CA LEU A 236 -6.46 -26.46 -3.22
C LEU A 236 -6.83 -27.94 -3.10
N ARG A 237 -5.82 -28.80 -3.09
CA ARG A 237 -5.99 -30.26 -3.01
C ARG A 237 -5.07 -30.82 -1.95
N THR A 238 -5.56 -31.78 -1.18
CA THR A 238 -4.70 -32.59 -0.30
C THR A 238 -3.84 -33.52 -1.13
N ARG A 239 -2.81 -34.11 -0.51
CA ARG A 239 -2.14 -35.27 -1.08
C ARG A 239 -3.11 -36.46 -1.12
N VAL A 240 -2.79 -37.44 -1.96
CA VAL A 240 -3.49 -38.73 -1.97
C VAL A 240 -3.29 -39.41 -0.62
N SER A 241 -4.35 -40.01 -0.07
CA SER A 241 -4.29 -40.64 1.25
C SER A 241 -3.22 -41.75 1.27
N PRO A 242 -2.39 -41.82 2.33
CA PRO A 242 -1.51 -42.97 2.55
C PRO A 242 -2.33 -44.25 2.82
N ASP A 243 -3.45 -44.09 3.53
CA ASP A 243 -4.40 -45.17 3.80
C ASP A 243 -5.28 -45.39 2.57
N LYS A 244 -5.00 -46.47 1.82
CA LYS A 244 -5.76 -46.86 0.62
C LYS A 244 -6.95 -47.75 0.97
N ASN A 245 -7.84 -47.24 1.82
CA ASN A 245 -9.04 -47.94 2.25
C ASN A 245 -10.26 -47.01 2.18
N VAL A 246 -11.43 -47.52 2.56
CA VAL A 246 -12.71 -46.81 2.62
C VAL A 246 -12.74 -45.70 3.70
N ASN A 247 -11.77 -45.69 4.61
CA ASN A 247 -11.65 -44.75 5.73
C ASN A 247 -10.32 -43.98 5.69
N PRO A 248 -10.04 -43.22 4.61
CA PRO A 248 -8.77 -42.55 4.42
C PRO A 248 -8.52 -41.48 5.47
N LYS A 249 -7.25 -41.25 5.77
CA LYS A 249 -6.76 -40.20 6.68
C LYS A 249 -5.73 -39.34 5.96
N TRP A 250 -5.80 -38.03 6.17
CA TRP A 250 -4.85 -37.05 5.59
C TRP A 250 -4.16 -36.25 6.68
N ASN A 251 -4.96 -35.60 7.54
CA ASN A 251 -4.51 -34.63 8.54
C ASN A 251 -3.68 -33.50 7.89
N GLU A 252 -4.26 -32.85 6.89
CA GLU A 252 -3.62 -31.76 6.13
C GLU A 252 -4.40 -30.45 6.24
N ASP A 253 -3.66 -29.35 6.38
CA ASP A 253 -4.22 -28.00 6.41
C ASP A 253 -4.22 -27.39 5.01
N LEU A 254 -5.40 -27.01 4.53
CA LEU A 254 -5.58 -26.17 3.35
C LEU A 254 -5.92 -24.75 3.83
N MET A 255 -5.13 -23.77 3.41
CA MET A 255 -5.28 -22.37 3.83
C MET A 255 -5.70 -21.51 2.64
N PHE A 256 -6.78 -20.74 2.80
CA PHE A 256 -7.28 -19.80 1.81
C PHE A 256 -7.32 -18.38 2.38
N VAL A 257 -7.27 -17.37 1.50
CA VAL A 257 -7.64 -16.00 1.86
C VAL A 257 -9.07 -15.73 1.44
N VAL A 258 -9.88 -15.15 2.33
CA VAL A 258 -11.27 -14.78 2.05
C VAL A 258 -11.57 -13.36 2.54
N ALA A 259 -12.44 -12.64 1.84
CA ALA A 259 -12.83 -11.26 2.20
C ALA A 259 -14.20 -11.22 2.89
N GLU A 260 -14.31 -10.42 3.96
CA GLU A 260 -15.60 -10.02 4.55
C GLU A 260 -16.41 -9.22 3.51
N PRO A 261 -17.71 -9.52 3.25
CA PRO A 261 -18.67 -10.27 4.07
C PRO A 261 -18.83 -11.78 3.74
N PHE A 262 -17.84 -12.41 3.13
CA PHE A 262 -17.80 -13.86 2.83
C PHE A 262 -18.91 -14.35 1.88
N PHE A 263 -19.00 -13.73 0.70
CA PHE A 263 -19.99 -14.11 -0.31
C PHE A 263 -19.78 -15.53 -0.87
N ASP A 264 -18.53 -15.97 -1.04
CA ASP A 264 -18.22 -17.26 -1.64
C ASP A 264 -18.31 -18.40 -0.60
N PRO A 265 -19.04 -19.50 -0.88
CA PRO A 265 -19.06 -20.66 -0.02
C PRO A 265 -17.78 -21.50 -0.19
N LEU A 266 -17.42 -22.26 0.85
CA LEU A 266 -16.40 -23.30 0.77
C LEU A 266 -17.03 -24.58 0.21
N ILE A 267 -16.55 -25.04 -0.94
CA ILE A 267 -16.99 -26.28 -1.57
C ILE A 267 -15.88 -27.32 -1.41
N VAL A 268 -16.17 -28.41 -0.72
CA VAL A 268 -15.23 -29.52 -0.49
C VAL A 268 -15.73 -30.74 -1.25
N THR A 269 -14.93 -31.29 -2.16
CA THR A 269 -15.21 -32.52 -2.89
C THR A 269 -14.18 -33.59 -2.55
N VAL A 270 -14.66 -34.81 -2.32
CA VAL A 270 -13.82 -35.99 -2.17
C VAL A 270 -13.72 -36.67 -3.52
N GLU A 271 -12.51 -36.79 -4.06
CA GLU A 271 -12.25 -37.28 -5.41
C GLU A 271 -11.36 -38.53 -5.36
N ASP A 272 -11.66 -39.54 -6.18
CA ASP A 272 -10.84 -40.74 -6.40
C ASP A 272 -10.17 -40.68 -7.77
N ARG A 273 -8.83 -40.77 -7.80
CA ARG A 273 -8.04 -40.74 -9.03
C ARG A 273 -7.96 -42.12 -9.65
N LEU A 274 -8.48 -42.29 -10.87
CA LEU A 274 -8.45 -43.56 -11.60
C LEU A 274 -7.14 -43.76 -12.40
N GLU A 275 -6.82 -45.01 -12.79
CA GLU A 275 -5.56 -45.38 -13.48
C GLU A 275 -5.39 -44.72 -14.86
N ASN A 276 -6.50 -44.41 -15.52
CA ASN A 276 -6.58 -43.65 -16.77
C ASN A 276 -6.55 -42.12 -16.56
N ASN A 277 -6.15 -41.65 -15.38
CA ASN A 277 -6.22 -40.24 -14.95
C ASN A 277 -7.64 -39.63 -14.95
N THR A 278 -8.72 -40.42 -15.10
CA THR A 278 -10.06 -39.90 -14.89
C THR A 278 -10.32 -39.76 -13.40
N VAL A 279 -11.05 -38.71 -13.02
CA VAL A 279 -11.34 -38.41 -11.62
C VAL A 279 -12.82 -38.67 -11.37
N ARG A 280 -13.14 -39.45 -10.35
CA ARG A 280 -14.53 -39.69 -9.92
C ARG A 280 -14.79 -38.93 -8.62
N CYS A 281 -15.89 -38.19 -8.57
CA CYS A 281 -16.38 -37.59 -7.32
C CYS A 281 -17.02 -38.68 -6.46
N LEU A 282 -16.60 -38.79 -5.19
CA LEU A 282 -17.19 -39.67 -4.18
C LEU A 282 -18.16 -38.94 -3.24
N GLY A 283 -18.22 -37.60 -3.34
CA GLY A 283 -19.16 -36.78 -2.59
C GLY A 283 -18.70 -35.33 -2.44
N LYS A 284 -19.66 -34.44 -2.21
CA LYS A 284 -19.50 -32.98 -2.12
C LYS A 284 -20.12 -32.45 -0.84
N CYS A 285 -19.50 -31.43 -0.24
CA CYS A 285 -20.02 -30.69 0.90
C CYS A 285 -19.89 -29.19 0.63
N VAL A 286 -20.92 -28.41 0.94
CA VAL A 286 -20.93 -26.95 0.76
C VAL A 286 -21.14 -26.28 2.12
N ILE A 287 -20.19 -25.43 2.52
CA ILE A 287 -20.21 -24.71 3.79
C ILE A 287 -20.29 -23.21 3.51
N ARG A 288 -21.30 -22.54 4.07
CA ARG A 288 -21.37 -21.08 4.05
C ARG A 288 -20.42 -20.51 5.09
N LEU A 289 -19.49 -19.68 4.62
CA LEU A 289 -18.46 -19.07 5.48
C LEU A 289 -19.01 -18.13 6.55
N SER A 290 -20.22 -17.59 6.36
CA SER A 290 -20.94 -16.80 7.38
C SER A 290 -21.18 -17.55 8.69
N ASN A 291 -21.26 -18.88 8.63
CA ASN A 291 -21.59 -19.74 9.77
C ASN A 291 -20.35 -20.40 10.39
N VAL A 292 -19.16 -20.12 9.85
CA VAL A 292 -17.90 -20.68 10.33
C VAL A 292 -17.41 -19.92 11.56
N GLU A 293 -16.88 -20.64 12.54
CA GLU A 293 -16.35 -20.05 13.77
C GLU A 293 -15.14 -19.13 13.47
N GLN A 294 -15.17 -17.93 14.06
CA GLN A 294 -14.06 -16.98 14.01
C GLN A 294 -13.11 -17.23 15.18
N ARG A 295 -11.94 -17.79 14.86
CA ARG A 295 -10.90 -18.12 15.82
C ARG A 295 -10.08 -16.87 16.17
N LEU A 296 -10.24 -16.39 17.41
CA LEU A 296 -9.48 -15.26 17.96
C LEU A 296 -8.22 -15.69 18.72
N LEU A 297 -8.27 -16.88 19.33
CA LEU A 297 -7.23 -17.41 20.21
C LEU A 297 -6.56 -18.65 19.59
N PRO A 298 -5.33 -18.98 20.01
CA PRO A 298 -4.56 -20.09 19.43
C PRO A 298 -5.11 -21.50 19.69
N LEU A 299 -6.29 -21.67 20.28
CA LEU A 299 -6.88 -23.01 20.43
C LEU A 299 -7.40 -23.52 19.07
N PRO A 300 -7.07 -24.76 18.65
CA PRO A 300 -7.58 -25.31 17.40
C PRO A 300 -9.11 -25.45 17.44
N ALA A 301 -9.75 -25.26 16.29
CA ALA A 301 -11.19 -25.46 16.18
C ALA A 301 -11.58 -26.93 16.32
N ASP A 302 -12.78 -27.17 16.84
CA ASP A 302 -13.26 -28.52 17.10
C ASP A 302 -13.50 -29.31 15.81
N PRO A 303 -13.16 -30.60 15.77
CA PRO A 303 -13.40 -31.45 14.61
C PRO A 303 -14.89 -31.76 14.46
N LEU A 304 -15.45 -31.43 13.29
CA LEU A 304 -16.85 -31.65 12.96
C LEU A 304 -16.99 -32.68 11.83
N TRP A 305 -18.04 -33.51 11.92
CA TRP A 305 -18.42 -34.44 10.86
C TRP A 305 -19.42 -33.78 9.92
N TYR A 306 -19.08 -33.74 8.65
CA TYR A 306 -19.91 -33.23 7.57
C TYR A 306 -20.40 -34.40 6.71
N ASN A 307 -21.68 -34.39 6.35
CA ASN A 307 -22.23 -35.36 5.42
C ASN A 307 -21.80 -34.98 4.00
N LEU A 308 -21.46 -35.99 3.20
CA LEU A 308 -21.12 -35.81 1.79
C LEU A 308 -22.37 -36.10 0.95
N GLU A 309 -22.70 -35.21 0.01
CA GLU A 309 -23.79 -35.39 -0.97
C GLU A 309 -23.22 -35.94 -2.28
N ASP A 310 -23.88 -36.94 -2.89
CA ASP A 310 -23.59 -37.38 -4.26
C ASP A 310 -24.29 -36.44 -5.20
N ILE A 311 -23.67 -36.26 -6.35
CA ILE A 311 -24.38 -35.82 -7.54
C ILE A 311 -24.22 -36.95 -8.56
N VAL A 312 -25.19 -37.86 -8.58
CA VAL A 312 -25.29 -38.85 -9.66
C VAL A 312 -26.13 -38.24 -10.78
N PHE A 313 -25.51 -38.00 -11.93
CA PHE A 313 -26.22 -37.66 -13.16
C PHE A 313 -26.59 -38.95 -13.89
N GLU A 314 -27.84 -39.41 -13.77
CA GLU A 314 -28.46 -40.36 -14.69
C GLU A 314 -29.55 -39.62 -15.48
N ASP A 315 -29.52 -39.74 -16.81
CA ASP A 315 -30.54 -39.22 -17.74
C ASP A 315 -30.98 -37.75 -17.52
N GLY A 316 -30.03 -36.87 -17.18
CA GLY A 316 -30.27 -35.42 -17.12
C GLY A 316 -31.14 -34.93 -15.96
N MET A 317 -31.44 -35.76 -14.96
CA MET A 317 -32.17 -35.38 -13.75
C MET A 317 -31.30 -35.61 -12.50
N GLU A 318 -31.22 -34.60 -11.62
CA GLU A 318 -30.54 -34.70 -10.32
C GLU A 318 -31.39 -35.56 -9.37
N LYS A 319 -30.86 -36.73 -8.94
CA LYS A 319 -31.46 -37.53 -7.86
C LYS A 319 -30.62 -37.44 -6.60
N GLU A 320 -31.23 -36.98 -5.51
CA GLU A 320 -30.67 -37.05 -4.16
C GLU A 320 -30.71 -38.50 -3.65
N VAL A 321 -29.56 -39.09 -3.32
CA VAL A 321 -29.45 -40.41 -2.69
C VAL A 321 -29.17 -40.23 -1.20
N ASN A 322 -29.78 -41.05 -0.33
CA ASN A 322 -29.54 -41.04 1.12
C ASN A 322 -28.12 -41.52 1.47
N PHE A 323 -27.39 -40.75 2.29
CA PHE A 323 -25.95 -40.93 2.54
C PHE A 323 -25.55 -41.60 3.86
N PHE A 324 -24.48 -42.42 3.78
CA PHE A 324 -23.69 -42.93 4.92
C PHE A 324 -22.27 -42.36 4.99
N SER A 325 -21.74 -41.75 3.92
CA SER A 325 -20.37 -41.20 3.85
C SER A 325 -20.21 -39.90 4.64
N LYS A 326 -19.17 -39.80 5.47
CA LYS A 326 -18.91 -38.61 6.31
C LYS A 326 -17.46 -38.14 6.21
N LEU A 327 -17.25 -36.84 6.16
CA LEU A 327 -15.93 -36.21 6.19
C LEU A 327 -15.73 -35.49 7.53
N ASN A 328 -14.63 -35.79 8.22
CA ASN A 328 -14.23 -35.11 9.45
C ASN A 328 -13.22 -34.01 9.12
N MET A 329 -13.58 -32.77 9.42
CA MET A 329 -12.71 -31.61 9.20
C MET A 329 -12.92 -30.53 10.25
N CYS A 330 -11.87 -29.75 10.51
CA CYS A 330 -11.97 -28.50 11.26
C CYS A 330 -11.95 -27.34 10.27
N VAL A 331 -12.93 -26.45 10.35
CA VAL A 331 -13.00 -25.26 9.48
C VAL A 331 -13.06 -24.04 10.39
N SER A 332 -12.10 -23.13 10.26
CA SER A 332 -12.03 -21.91 11.08
C SER A 332 -11.59 -20.68 10.27
N LEU A 333 -12.15 -19.53 10.64
CA LEU A 333 -11.70 -18.22 10.18
C LEU A 333 -10.71 -17.64 11.19
N ASP A 334 -9.42 -17.69 10.90
CA ASP A 334 -8.38 -17.32 11.85
C ASP A 334 -8.17 -15.80 11.85
N GLY A 335 -8.85 -15.10 12.77
CA GLY A 335 -8.80 -13.65 12.93
C GLY A 335 -7.62 -13.13 13.76
N GLY A 336 -6.92 -14.04 14.46
CA GLY A 336 -5.72 -13.71 15.24
C GLY A 336 -4.46 -13.51 14.39
N TYR A 337 -4.49 -13.84 13.10
CA TYR A 337 -3.41 -13.52 12.17
C TYR A 337 -3.60 -12.13 11.55
N HIS A 338 -2.50 -11.53 11.11
CA HIS A 338 -2.52 -10.48 10.10
C HIS A 338 -2.45 -11.12 8.71
N VAL A 339 -3.40 -10.80 7.84
CA VAL A 339 -3.38 -11.24 6.43
C VAL A 339 -2.54 -10.27 5.62
N PHE A 340 -1.42 -10.76 5.08
CA PHE A 340 -0.50 -9.94 4.32
C PHE A 340 -0.99 -9.76 2.88
N ASP A 341 -1.30 -8.53 2.49
CA ASP A 341 -1.40 -8.10 1.10
C ASP A 341 -0.09 -7.49 0.59
N GLU A 342 0.74 -6.96 1.51
CA GLU A 342 2.09 -6.44 1.28
C GLU A 342 3.18 -7.40 1.75
N SER A 343 4.42 -7.14 1.36
CA SER A 343 5.56 -7.87 1.93
C SER A 343 5.79 -7.48 3.40
N VAL A 344 6.27 -8.43 4.21
CA VAL A 344 6.45 -8.26 5.67
C VAL A 344 7.38 -7.09 6.03
N HIS A 345 8.30 -6.70 5.16
CA HIS A 345 9.24 -5.59 5.42
C HIS A 345 8.73 -4.21 4.95
N ILE A 346 7.72 -4.19 4.08
CA ILE A 346 7.16 -2.98 3.46
C ILE A 346 5.69 -2.79 3.89
N GLY A 347 5.24 -3.52 4.91
CA GLY A 347 3.86 -3.47 5.38
C GLY A 347 3.46 -2.09 5.91
N SER A 348 2.28 -1.65 5.50
CA SER A 348 1.61 -0.44 5.98
C SER A 348 0.68 -0.71 7.17
N ASP A 349 0.39 -1.98 7.46
CA ASP A 349 -0.33 -2.46 8.65
C ASP A 349 0.25 -3.81 9.10
N TYR A 350 0.18 -4.09 10.40
CA TYR A 350 0.56 -5.37 11.01
C TYR A 350 -0.49 -5.87 12.00
N ARG A 351 -1.64 -5.21 12.10
CA ARG A 351 -2.68 -5.57 13.07
C ARG A 351 -3.36 -6.89 12.70
N PRO A 352 -3.86 -7.64 13.70
CA PRO A 352 -4.66 -8.83 13.43
C PRO A 352 -5.94 -8.45 12.68
N THR A 353 -6.49 -9.39 11.90
CA THR A 353 -7.74 -9.16 11.16
C THR A 353 -8.90 -8.86 12.11
N ALA A 354 -8.95 -9.53 13.26
CA ALA A 354 -10.01 -9.32 14.25
C ALA A 354 -9.85 -7.98 14.98
N LYS A 355 -10.84 -7.09 14.81
CA LYS A 355 -10.90 -5.77 15.44
C LYS A 355 -10.81 -5.78 16.97
N MET A 356 -11.32 -6.84 17.60
CA MET A 356 -11.29 -6.99 19.06
C MET A 356 -9.86 -7.06 19.63
N LEU A 357 -8.88 -7.41 18.79
CA LEU A 357 -7.47 -7.52 19.15
C LEU A 357 -6.67 -6.27 18.78
N TRP A 358 -7.31 -5.22 18.27
CA TRP A 358 -6.62 -3.99 17.86
C TRP A 358 -6.16 -3.18 19.06
N THR A 359 -4.95 -2.65 18.97
CA THR A 359 -4.44 -1.67 19.92
C THR A 359 -5.01 -0.28 19.63
N ALA A 360 -4.97 0.61 20.63
CA ALA A 360 -5.35 2.00 20.43
C ALA A 360 -4.47 2.69 19.37
N MET A 361 -5.05 3.66 18.68
CA MET A 361 -4.37 4.52 17.72
C MET A 361 -3.25 5.32 18.41
N ILE A 362 -2.08 5.40 17.77
CA ILE A 362 -0.90 6.10 18.30
C ILE A 362 -0.89 7.56 17.85
N GLY A 363 -1.29 7.80 16.60
CA GLY A 363 -1.15 9.10 15.97
C GLY A 363 -1.79 9.19 14.60
N VAL A 364 -1.75 10.37 13.99
CA VAL A 364 -2.30 10.65 12.65
C VAL A 364 -1.15 10.91 11.69
N LEU A 365 -1.17 10.23 10.54
CA LEU A 365 -0.33 10.55 9.40
C LEU A 365 -1.12 11.45 8.45
N GLU A 366 -0.55 12.59 8.06
CA GLU A 366 -1.12 13.51 7.09
C GLU A 366 -0.17 13.64 5.90
N LEU A 367 -0.73 13.51 4.70
CA LEU A 367 -0.04 13.63 3.42
C LEU A 367 -0.71 14.72 2.58
N GLY A 368 0.05 15.74 2.20
CA GLY A 368 -0.26 16.65 1.12
C GLY A 368 0.44 16.21 -0.17
N ILE A 369 -0.32 15.86 -1.19
CA ILE A 369 0.17 15.60 -2.54
C ILE A 369 0.05 16.90 -3.33
N ILE A 370 1.18 17.59 -3.53
CA ILE A 370 1.20 18.97 -4.05
C ILE A 370 1.17 18.96 -5.57
N ASN A 371 2.28 18.55 -6.18
CA ASN A 371 2.45 18.52 -7.64
C ASN A 371 3.47 17.45 -8.03
N ALA A 372 3.56 17.16 -9.31
CA ALA A 372 4.76 16.56 -9.90
C ALA A 372 5.36 17.54 -10.90
N SER A 373 6.66 17.42 -11.15
CA SER A 373 7.40 18.25 -12.09
C SER A 373 8.28 17.43 -13.02
N GLY A 374 8.34 17.84 -14.29
CA GLY A 374 9.18 17.22 -15.31
C GLY A 374 8.83 15.76 -15.58
N LEU A 375 7.53 15.43 -15.60
CA LEU A 375 7.08 14.11 -15.98
C LEU A 375 7.45 13.81 -17.44
N GLN A 376 7.91 12.59 -17.71
CA GLN A 376 8.21 12.18 -19.08
C GLN A 376 6.92 11.93 -19.88
N PRO A 377 6.98 12.16 -21.20
CA PRO A 377 5.88 11.86 -22.09
C PRO A 377 5.67 10.35 -22.19
N MET A 378 4.43 9.92 -21.96
CA MET A 378 4.04 8.51 -21.96
C MET A 378 3.23 8.12 -23.20
N LYS A 379 2.51 9.09 -23.79
CA LYS A 379 1.67 8.90 -24.96
C LYS A 379 2.08 9.85 -26.08
N LEU A 380 1.99 9.38 -27.32
CA LEU A 380 2.07 10.20 -28.51
C LEU A 380 0.67 10.27 -29.15
N ARG A 381 0.05 11.45 -29.12
CA ARG A 381 -1.30 11.70 -29.64
C ARG A 381 -1.24 12.79 -30.69
N ASP A 382 -1.69 12.51 -31.92
CA ASP A 382 -1.71 13.48 -33.03
C ASP A 382 -0.33 14.15 -33.28
N GLY A 383 0.76 13.41 -33.05
CA GLY A 383 2.14 13.94 -33.11
C GLY A 383 2.57 14.79 -31.91
N ARG A 384 1.69 14.98 -30.92
CA ARG A 384 1.95 15.68 -29.66
C ARG A 384 2.18 14.70 -28.53
N GLU A 385 3.24 14.91 -27.77
CA GLU A 385 3.52 14.16 -26.57
C GLU A 385 2.59 14.60 -25.42
N THR A 386 1.92 13.64 -24.76
CA THR A 386 0.95 13.90 -23.70
C THR A 386 1.13 12.93 -22.53
N THR A 387 0.79 13.38 -21.33
CA THR A 387 0.76 12.57 -20.10
C THR A 387 -0.43 13.01 -19.24
N ASP A 388 -1.25 12.06 -18.81
CA ASP A 388 -2.45 12.25 -18.01
C ASP A 388 -2.22 11.66 -16.62
N ALA A 389 -1.65 12.45 -15.71
CA ALA A 389 -1.08 11.92 -14.48
C ALA A 389 -2.09 11.89 -13.31
N TYR A 390 -2.06 10.81 -12.54
CA TYR A 390 -2.69 10.70 -11.23
C TYR A 390 -1.79 9.97 -10.22
N CYS A 391 -2.00 10.25 -8.93
CA CYS A 391 -1.27 9.61 -7.83
C CYS A 391 -2.18 8.64 -7.08
N VAL A 392 -1.61 7.52 -6.66
CA VAL A 392 -2.25 6.57 -5.73
C VAL A 392 -1.42 6.46 -4.47
N ALA A 393 -2.02 6.70 -3.32
CA ALA A 393 -1.38 6.52 -2.01
C ALA A 393 -2.07 5.39 -1.24
N LYS A 394 -1.27 4.53 -0.61
CA LYS A 394 -1.75 3.42 0.23
C LYS A 394 -1.12 3.51 1.62
N TYR A 395 -1.97 3.46 2.64
CA TYR A 395 -1.55 3.24 4.02
C TYR A 395 -2.63 2.50 4.82
N GLY A 396 -2.26 1.34 5.35
CA GLY A 396 -3.19 0.42 5.99
C GLY A 396 -4.32 0.00 5.04
N PRO A 397 -5.57 -0.08 5.51
CA PRO A 397 -6.68 -0.47 4.65
C PRO A 397 -7.15 0.65 3.71
N LYS A 398 -6.73 1.90 3.92
CA LYS A 398 -7.23 3.06 3.16
C LYS A 398 -6.31 3.37 1.98
N TRP A 399 -6.89 3.33 0.79
CA TRP A 399 -6.28 3.72 -0.46
C TRP A 399 -6.84 5.08 -0.89
N VAL A 400 -6.05 5.83 -1.63
CA VAL A 400 -6.43 7.13 -2.13
C VAL A 400 -5.95 7.26 -3.57
N LYS A 401 -6.84 7.67 -4.47
CA LYS A 401 -6.53 8.13 -5.82
C LYS A 401 -6.77 9.62 -5.89
N THR A 402 -5.78 10.39 -6.34
CA THR A 402 -5.96 11.81 -6.64
C THR A 402 -6.74 12.00 -7.94
N ARG A 403 -7.21 13.22 -8.20
CA ARG A 403 -7.75 13.55 -9.52
C ARG A 403 -6.72 13.31 -10.62
N THR A 404 -7.18 12.98 -11.83
CA THR A 404 -6.31 12.90 -13.00
C THR A 404 -6.18 14.29 -13.63
N VAL A 405 -4.94 14.76 -13.80
CA VAL A 405 -4.64 16.02 -14.51
C VAL A 405 -4.21 15.66 -15.93
N VAL A 406 -4.95 16.15 -16.91
CA VAL A 406 -4.84 15.78 -18.33
C VAL A 406 -3.86 16.69 -19.06
N ASP A 407 -3.10 16.14 -20.01
CA ASP A 407 -2.16 16.88 -20.90
C ASP A 407 -1.21 17.83 -20.13
N SER A 408 -0.55 17.32 -19.09
CA SER A 408 0.36 18.13 -18.26
C SER A 408 1.58 17.35 -17.77
N PHE A 409 2.77 17.90 -18.00
CA PHE A 409 4.03 17.39 -17.47
C PHE A 409 4.37 17.90 -16.05
N ASP A 410 3.65 18.91 -15.59
CA ASP A 410 3.79 19.51 -14.26
C ASP A 410 2.42 19.56 -13.53
N PRO A 411 1.77 18.40 -13.32
CA PRO A 411 0.42 18.34 -12.77
C PRO A 411 0.37 18.85 -11.33
N LYS A 412 -0.64 19.67 -11.02
CA LYS A 412 -0.92 20.19 -9.66
C LYS A 412 -2.19 19.56 -9.10
N TRP A 413 -2.04 18.79 -8.02
CA TRP A 413 -3.16 18.14 -7.33
C TRP A 413 -3.60 18.93 -6.10
N ASN A 414 -2.66 19.31 -5.23
CA ASN A 414 -2.91 20.00 -3.96
C ASN A 414 -4.01 19.35 -3.10
N GLU A 415 -3.96 18.02 -3.01
CA GLU A 415 -4.91 17.22 -2.23
C GLU A 415 -4.29 16.73 -0.92
N GLN A 416 -5.03 16.81 0.20
CA GLN A 416 -4.58 16.40 1.52
C GLN A 416 -5.39 15.21 2.04
N TYR A 417 -4.68 14.24 2.63
CA TYR A 417 -5.26 13.01 3.15
C TYR A 417 -4.68 12.67 4.52
N SER A 418 -5.50 12.07 5.37
CA SER A 418 -5.11 11.60 6.70
C SER A 418 -5.39 10.12 6.91
N TRP A 419 -4.55 9.47 7.72
CA TRP A 419 -4.66 8.07 8.13
C TRP A 419 -4.36 7.89 9.61
N ASP A 420 -4.98 6.86 10.18
CA ASP A 420 -4.73 6.45 11.55
C ASP A 420 -3.53 5.52 11.64
N VAL A 421 -2.55 5.88 12.48
CA VAL A 421 -1.31 5.12 12.66
C VAL A 421 -1.37 4.30 13.93
N PHE A 422 -1.14 2.99 13.79
CA PHE A 422 -1.12 2.02 14.89
C PHE A 422 0.28 1.47 15.19
N ASP A 423 1.22 1.63 14.26
CA ASP A 423 2.63 1.28 14.49
C ASP A 423 3.54 2.22 13.67
N PRO A 424 4.50 2.91 14.29
CA PRO A 424 5.43 3.78 13.57
C PRO A 424 6.40 3.03 12.65
N TYR A 425 6.55 1.70 12.76
CA TYR A 425 7.40 0.90 11.87
C TYR A 425 6.83 0.73 10.45
N THR A 426 5.58 1.13 10.24
CA THR A 426 4.87 1.02 8.96
C THR A 426 5.45 1.90 7.85
N MET A 427 5.15 1.53 6.61
CA MET A 427 5.56 2.24 5.39
C MET A 427 4.36 2.87 4.69
N LEU A 428 4.50 4.13 4.29
CA LEU A 428 3.61 4.81 3.34
C LEU A 428 4.11 4.55 1.92
N THR A 429 3.24 4.08 1.03
CA THR A 429 3.56 3.85 -0.39
C THR A 429 2.74 4.79 -1.27
N ILE A 430 3.40 5.49 -2.18
CA ILE A 430 2.79 6.42 -3.14
C ILE A 430 3.29 6.06 -4.54
N GLY A 431 2.39 5.86 -5.50
CA GLY A 431 2.70 5.61 -6.90
C GLY A 431 2.12 6.69 -7.80
N VAL A 432 2.80 6.99 -8.90
CA VAL A 432 2.30 7.91 -9.94
C VAL A 432 2.09 7.11 -11.22
N PHE A 433 0.94 7.34 -11.86
CA PHE A 433 0.49 6.59 -13.03
C PHE A 433 -0.04 7.55 -14.11
N ASP A 434 -0.02 7.08 -15.35
CA ASP A 434 -0.66 7.75 -16.49
C ASP A 434 -1.99 7.05 -16.81
N ASP A 435 -3.09 7.81 -16.90
CA ASP A 435 -4.46 7.28 -17.11
C ASP A 435 -4.72 7.06 -18.60
N CYS A 436 -4.61 5.82 -19.07
CA CYS A 436 -4.78 5.48 -20.48
C CYS A 436 -6.25 5.34 -20.90
N HIS A 437 -7.20 5.57 -20.00
CA HIS A 437 -8.62 5.24 -20.21
C HIS A 437 -9.53 6.45 -20.38
N LEU A 438 -8.95 7.63 -20.55
CA LEU A 438 -9.72 8.87 -20.64
C LEU A 438 -10.28 9.14 -22.05
N HIS A 439 -9.59 8.70 -23.09
CA HIS A 439 -9.95 9.02 -24.47
C HIS A 439 -10.24 7.73 -25.24
N GLY A 440 -11.47 7.59 -25.74
CA GLY A 440 -11.95 6.41 -26.46
C GLY A 440 -11.41 6.30 -27.89
N GLY A 441 -10.09 6.15 -28.02
CA GLY A 441 -9.41 5.97 -29.30
C GLY A 441 -7.91 5.70 -29.09
N ASP A 442 -7.46 4.55 -29.60
CA ASP A 442 -6.06 4.12 -29.76
C ASP A 442 -5.16 4.23 -28.51
N ALA A 443 -5.38 3.30 -27.57
CA ALA A 443 -4.30 2.88 -26.68
C ALA A 443 -3.20 2.25 -27.54
N VAL A 444 -2.13 2.99 -27.82
CA VAL A 444 -0.87 2.42 -28.31
C VAL A 444 -0.25 1.65 -27.12
N GLY A 445 -0.74 0.43 -26.91
CA GLY A 445 -0.37 -0.43 -25.78
C GLY A 445 -1.54 -1.26 -25.25
N ASP A 446 -1.25 -2.21 -24.36
CA ASP A 446 -2.15 -3.25 -23.79
C ASP A 446 -3.33 -2.71 -22.93
N GLY A 447 -3.74 -1.45 -23.10
CA GLY A 447 -4.80 -0.82 -22.33
C GLY A 447 -4.54 -0.83 -20.81
N LYS A 448 -3.27 -0.70 -20.41
CA LYS A 448 -2.82 -0.66 -19.02
C LYS A 448 -2.33 0.73 -18.68
N ASP A 449 -2.56 1.17 -17.44
CA ASP A 449 -2.00 2.42 -16.91
C ASP A 449 -0.50 2.24 -16.60
N PRO A 450 0.43 2.85 -17.37
CA PRO A 450 1.85 2.67 -17.12
C PRO A 450 2.28 3.44 -15.86
N SER A 451 3.11 2.81 -15.03
CA SER A 451 3.65 3.42 -13.83
C SER A 451 4.79 4.39 -14.15
N LEU A 452 4.66 5.64 -13.70
CA LEU A 452 5.71 6.67 -13.76
C LEU A 452 6.71 6.55 -12.61
N GLY A 453 6.34 5.91 -11.50
CA GLY A 453 7.28 5.62 -10.41
C GLY A 453 6.59 5.40 -9.06
N LYS A 454 7.40 5.00 -8.07
CA LYS A 454 6.94 4.70 -6.71
C LYS A 454 7.85 5.34 -5.66
N VAL A 455 7.25 5.92 -4.63
CA VAL A 455 7.90 6.52 -3.48
C VAL A 455 7.46 5.77 -2.22
N ARG A 456 8.43 5.43 -1.36
CA ARG A 456 8.20 4.72 -0.09
C ARG A 456 8.82 5.49 1.06
N ILE A 457 8.03 5.72 2.10
CA ILE A 457 8.44 6.55 3.23
C ILE A 457 8.14 5.82 4.54
N ARG A 458 9.18 5.60 5.34
CA ARG A 458 9.03 4.94 6.65
C ARG A 458 8.68 5.94 7.73
N LEU A 459 7.59 5.70 8.45
CA LEU A 459 7.08 6.62 9.47
C LEU A 459 8.06 6.76 10.67
N SER A 460 8.82 5.72 10.99
CA SER A 460 9.82 5.75 12.08
C SER A 460 10.98 6.73 11.83
N THR A 461 11.19 7.14 10.58
CA THR A 461 12.24 8.13 10.22
C THR A 461 11.76 9.57 10.30
N LEU A 462 10.45 9.80 10.48
CA LEU A 462 9.86 11.12 10.60
C LEU A 462 9.88 11.61 12.06
N ALA A 463 10.22 12.87 12.28
CA ALA A 463 10.04 13.52 13.58
C ALA A 463 8.56 13.81 13.83
N THR A 464 8.12 13.67 15.08
CA THR A 464 6.74 13.99 15.49
C THR A 464 6.46 15.48 15.36
N ASN A 465 5.26 15.84 14.86
CA ASN A 465 4.77 17.21 14.70
C ASN A 465 5.67 18.11 13.83
N LYS A 466 6.54 17.52 12.99
CA LYS A 466 7.33 18.25 12.01
C LYS A 466 6.74 18.04 10.62
N ILE A 467 6.65 19.12 9.86
CA ILE A 467 6.28 19.10 8.43
C ILE A 467 7.54 18.83 7.60
N TYR A 468 7.45 17.87 6.70
CA TYR A 468 8.49 17.52 5.74
C TYR A 468 8.00 17.83 4.34
N THR A 469 8.60 18.83 3.68
CA THR A 469 8.29 19.24 2.31
C THR A 469 9.47 18.92 1.39
N TYR A 470 9.33 17.91 0.55
CA TYR A 470 10.41 17.43 -0.31
C TYR A 470 9.92 17.03 -1.71
N SER A 471 10.78 17.22 -2.69
CA SER A 471 10.67 16.69 -4.05
C SER A 471 11.36 15.33 -4.14
N TYR A 472 10.59 14.28 -4.42
CA TYR A 472 11.04 12.89 -4.52
C TYR A 472 11.21 12.51 -5.99
N PRO A 473 12.39 12.04 -6.43
CA PRO A 473 12.56 11.58 -7.80
C PRO A 473 11.75 10.30 -8.06
N LEU A 474 11.00 10.29 -9.16
CA LEU A 474 10.26 9.12 -9.62
C LEU A 474 11.21 8.24 -10.44
N LEU A 475 11.47 7.04 -9.93
CA LEU A 475 12.41 6.10 -10.51
C LEU A 475 11.65 4.87 -11.03
N VAL A 476 11.88 4.53 -12.29
CA VAL A 476 11.39 3.29 -12.90
C VAL A 476 12.58 2.53 -13.46
N LEU A 477 12.61 1.24 -13.17
CA LEU A 477 13.58 0.33 -13.76
C LEU A 477 13.03 -0.11 -15.11
N GLN A 478 13.76 0.15 -16.19
CA GLN A 478 13.47 -0.32 -17.54
C GLN A 478 14.57 -1.28 -17.99
N PRO A 479 14.39 -2.10 -19.04
CA PRO A 479 15.45 -2.99 -19.57
C PRO A 479 16.76 -2.28 -19.93
N ASN A 480 16.71 -0.95 -20.16
CA ASN A 480 17.87 -0.13 -20.50
C ASN A 480 18.53 0.56 -19.28
N GLY A 481 18.04 0.32 -18.06
CA GLY A 481 18.55 0.90 -16.81
C GLY A 481 17.48 1.62 -15.98
N ALA A 482 17.89 2.19 -14.85
CA ALA A 482 17.01 3.05 -14.06
C ALA A 482 16.86 4.43 -14.74
N LYS A 483 15.61 4.79 -15.04
CA LYS A 483 15.25 6.06 -15.66
C LYS A 483 14.54 6.95 -14.63
N LYS A 484 14.90 8.23 -14.60
CA LYS A 484 14.14 9.26 -13.87
C LYS A 484 12.97 9.70 -14.72
N MET A 485 11.75 9.45 -14.24
CA MET A 485 10.51 9.74 -14.95
C MET A 485 9.89 11.09 -14.54
N GLY A 486 10.44 11.74 -13.52
CA GLY A 486 10.03 13.06 -13.02
C GLY A 486 10.37 13.25 -11.55
N GLU A 487 9.81 14.26 -10.91
CA GLU A 487 9.88 14.47 -9.46
C GLU A 487 8.49 14.72 -8.87
N LEU A 488 8.17 14.15 -7.72
CA LEU A 488 6.90 14.28 -7.01
C LEU A 488 7.10 15.10 -5.72
N GLN A 489 6.41 16.22 -5.59
CA GLN A 489 6.46 17.07 -4.41
C GLN A 489 5.41 16.66 -3.38
N LEU A 490 5.88 16.34 -2.18
CA LEU A 490 5.04 15.86 -1.08
C LEU A 490 5.29 16.69 0.19
N ALA A 491 4.22 16.94 0.93
CA ALA A 491 4.25 17.45 2.30
C ALA A 491 3.75 16.36 3.26
N ILE A 492 4.53 16.03 4.28
CA ILE A 492 4.17 14.95 5.21
C ILE A 492 4.30 15.44 6.64
N ARG A 493 3.28 15.15 7.44
CA ARG A 493 3.29 15.38 8.89
C ARG A 493 2.87 14.10 9.60
N PHE A 494 3.66 13.69 10.59
CA PHE A 494 3.29 12.62 11.50
C PHE A 494 3.07 13.20 12.89
N THR A 495 1.84 13.14 13.38
CA THR A 495 1.48 13.60 14.73
C THR A 495 1.29 12.38 15.63
N CYS A 496 1.70 12.50 16.89
CA CYS A 496 1.60 11.40 17.87
C CYS A 496 0.86 11.92 19.10
N SER A 497 -0.14 11.18 19.58
CA SER A 497 -0.98 11.58 20.71
C SER A 497 -0.26 11.42 22.07
N SER A 498 0.65 10.44 22.20
CA SER A 498 1.36 10.19 23.46
C SER A 498 2.70 9.47 23.27
N TYR A 499 3.75 9.99 23.91
CA TYR A 499 5.07 9.34 23.97
C TYR A 499 5.04 8.03 24.78
N LEU A 500 4.14 7.89 25.76
CA LEU A 500 4.00 6.66 26.54
C LEU A 500 3.41 5.52 25.70
N SER A 501 2.37 5.82 24.90
CA SER A 501 1.79 4.83 23.97
C SER A 501 2.83 4.36 22.96
N LEU A 502 3.65 5.28 22.46
CA LEU A 502 4.76 4.98 21.58
C LEU A 502 5.81 4.07 22.26
N PHE A 503 6.20 4.38 23.50
CA PHE A 503 7.12 3.55 24.29
C PHE A 503 6.59 2.12 24.47
N LEU A 504 5.31 1.97 24.82
CA LEU A 504 4.66 0.67 25.00
C LEU A 504 4.66 -0.15 23.71
N VAL A 505 4.44 0.50 22.57
CA VAL A 505 4.43 -0.17 21.26
C VAL A 505 5.82 -0.73 20.92
N TYR A 506 6.89 0.03 21.13
CA TYR A 506 8.26 -0.45 20.87
C TYR A 506 8.73 -1.55 21.83
N THR A 507 8.21 -1.60 23.06
CA THR A 507 8.72 -2.49 24.10
C THR A 507 7.83 -3.71 24.36
N MET A 508 6.52 -3.52 24.44
CA MET A 508 5.57 -4.53 24.91
C MET A 508 4.74 -5.16 23.78
N ASN A 509 4.50 -4.45 22.67
CA ASN A 509 3.65 -4.96 21.59
C ASN A 509 4.49 -5.67 20.53
N PRO A 510 4.37 -6.99 20.32
CA PRO A 510 5.10 -7.66 19.25
C PRO A 510 4.70 -7.07 17.89
N LEU A 511 5.65 -7.00 16.95
CA LEU A 511 5.39 -6.47 15.60
C LEU A 511 4.26 -7.23 14.90
N LEU A 512 4.28 -8.57 15.00
CA LEU A 512 3.24 -9.42 14.43
C LEU A 512 2.30 -9.95 15.52
N PRO A 513 1.03 -10.21 15.19
CA PRO A 513 0.08 -10.85 16.10
C PRO A 513 0.61 -12.18 16.63
N GLN A 514 0.19 -12.54 17.85
CA GLN A 514 0.67 -13.74 18.55
C GLN A 514 0.52 -15.04 17.74
N MET A 515 -0.51 -15.15 16.90
CA MET A 515 -0.73 -16.33 16.06
C MET A 515 0.43 -16.61 15.09
N HIS A 516 1.07 -15.57 14.53
CA HIS A 516 2.24 -15.72 13.65
C HIS A 516 3.46 -16.29 14.37
N HIS A 517 3.52 -16.15 15.70
CA HIS A 517 4.61 -16.69 16.51
C HIS A 517 4.30 -18.10 17.04
N ILE A 518 3.06 -18.36 17.45
CA ILE A 518 2.66 -19.66 18.00
C ILE A 518 2.53 -20.71 16.89
N TYR A 519 1.97 -20.33 15.74
CA TYR A 519 1.79 -21.18 14.57
C TYR A 519 2.37 -20.48 13.34
N PRO A 520 3.71 -20.49 13.19
CA PRO A 520 4.37 -19.78 12.11
C PRO A 520 4.02 -20.40 10.76
N LEU A 521 3.68 -19.55 9.81
CA LEU A 521 3.47 -19.94 8.41
C LEU A 521 4.83 -19.98 7.70
N SER A 522 5.02 -20.96 6.82
CA SER A 522 6.22 -21.02 6.00
C SER A 522 6.27 -19.83 5.02
N ILE A 523 7.48 -19.40 4.63
CA ILE A 523 7.68 -18.30 3.66
C ILE A 523 6.94 -18.59 2.35
N TYR A 524 6.93 -19.84 1.90
CA TYR A 524 6.24 -20.27 0.68
C TYR A 524 4.71 -20.16 0.81
N GLN A 525 4.15 -20.61 1.94
CA GLN A 525 2.71 -20.48 2.20
C GLN A 525 2.29 -19.00 2.29
N LEU A 526 3.10 -18.16 2.95
CA LEU A 526 2.84 -16.72 3.02
C LEU A 526 2.81 -16.06 1.63
N ASP A 527 3.73 -16.42 0.72
CA ASP A 527 3.72 -15.85 -0.63
C ASP A 527 2.51 -16.30 -1.45
N ILE A 528 2.07 -17.56 -1.31
CA ILE A 528 0.83 -18.04 -1.95
C ILE A 528 -0.39 -17.28 -1.42
N LEU A 529 -0.52 -17.18 -0.09
CA LEU A 529 -1.63 -16.49 0.55
C LEU A 529 -1.64 -15.00 0.19
N ARG A 530 -0.46 -14.36 0.13
CA ARG A 530 -0.31 -12.98 -0.32
C ARG A 530 -0.82 -12.78 -1.76
N LYS A 531 -0.49 -13.69 -2.69
CA LYS A 531 -1.02 -13.61 -4.06
C LYS A 531 -2.54 -13.74 -4.12
N GLN A 532 -3.13 -14.62 -3.29
CA GLN A 532 -4.59 -14.70 -3.16
C GLN A 532 -5.18 -13.40 -2.60
N ALA A 533 -4.55 -12.80 -1.58
CA ALA A 533 -4.96 -11.52 -1.01
C ALA A 533 -4.94 -10.39 -2.06
N VAL A 534 -3.83 -10.25 -2.80
CA VAL A 534 -3.68 -9.26 -3.88
C VAL A 534 -4.77 -9.44 -4.93
N ARG A 535 -5.02 -10.68 -5.37
CA ARG A 535 -6.07 -10.98 -6.37
C ARG A 535 -7.46 -10.55 -5.91
N ILE A 536 -7.81 -10.82 -4.65
CA ILE A 536 -9.09 -10.39 -4.06
C ILE A 536 -9.18 -8.86 -4.01
N LEU A 537 -8.09 -8.18 -3.66
CA LEU A 537 -8.05 -6.70 -3.66
C LEU A 537 -8.21 -6.12 -5.06
N CYS A 538 -7.51 -6.65 -6.07
CA CYS A 538 -7.67 -6.25 -7.46
C CYS A 538 -9.13 -6.38 -7.91
N TRP A 539 -9.79 -7.49 -7.57
CA TRP A 539 -11.20 -7.72 -7.91
C TRP A 539 -12.19 -6.83 -7.13
N SER A 540 -11.87 -6.50 -5.89
CA SER A 540 -12.71 -5.60 -5.08
C SER A 540 -12.59 -4.16 -5.54
N LEU A 541 -11.37 -3.69 -5.81
CA LEU A 541 -11.10 -2.29 -6.15
C LEU A 541 -11.46 -1.96 -7.60
N SER A 542 -11.40 -2.92 -8.52
CA SER A 542 -11.81 -2.73 -9.92
C SER A 542 -13.31 -2.51 -10.12
N ARG A 543 -14.14 -2.88 -9.13
CA ARG A 543 -15.60 -2.68 -9.16
C ARG A 543 -16.07 -1.41 -8.48
N THR A 544 -15.14 -0.62 -7.95
CA THR A 544 -15.45 0.69 -7.37
C THR A 544 -15.45 1.77 -8.45
N GLU A 545 -16.19 2.86 -8.26
CA GLU A 545 -16.22 3.99 -9.20
C GLU A 545 -15.52 5.23 -8.60
N PRO A 546 -14.44 5.77 -9.18
CA PRO A 546 -13.68 5.23 -10.32
C PRO A 546 -12.93 3.93 -10.01
N PRO A 547 -12.71 3.06 -11.00
CA PRO A 547 -12.04 1.77 -10.79
C PRO A 547 -10.55 1.96 -10.58
N LEU A 548 -10.01 1.29 -9.56
CA LEU A 548 -8.57 1.05 -9.45
C LEU A 548 -8.27 -0.29 -10.13
N ARG A 549 -7.53 -0.22 -11.23
CA ARG A 549 -7.26 -1.37 -12.10
C ARG A 549 -6.22 -2.31 -11.51
N GLN A 550 -6.17 -3.52 -12.05
CA GLN A 550 -5.35 -4.60 -11.51
C GLN A 550 -3.86 -4.25 -11.52
N GLU A 551 -3.36 -3.66 -12.60
CA GLU A 551 -1.97 -3.26 -12.78
C GLU A 551 -1.50 -2.23 -11.75
N VAL A 552 -2.38 -1.28 -11.40
CA VAL A 552 -2.11 -0.26 -10.39
C VAL A 552 -1.98 -0.90 -9.01
N VAL A 553 -2.94 -1.77 -8.67
CA VAL A 553 -2.96 -2.48 -7.37
C VAL A 553 -1.75 -3.41 -7.24
N GLU A 554 -1.43 -4.19 -8.28
CA GLU A 554 -0.27 -5.08 -8.31
C GLU A 554 1.05 -4.31 -8.19
N TYR A 555 1.19 -3.17 -8.89
CA TYR A 555 2.40 -2.34 -8.80
C TYR A 555 2.58 -1.71 -7.41
N MET A 556 1.48 -1.29 -6.77
CA MET A 556 1.50 -0.71 -5.43
C MET A 556 1.85 -1.76 -4.36
N LEU A 557 1.34 -2.99 -4.48
CA LEU A 557 1.54 -4.08 -3.51
C LEU A 557 2.80 -4.92 -3.73
N ASP A 558 3.57 -4.66 -4.79
CA ASP A 558 4.60 -5.59 -5.29
C ASP A 558 4.01 -7.00 -5.51
N GLY A 559 2.82 -7.06 -6.15
CA GLY A 559 2.05 -8.29 -6.37
C GLY A 559 2.78 -9.36 -7.21
N GLY A 560 3.87 -8.97 -7.89
CA GLY A 560 4.78 -9.92 -8.53
C GLY A 560 5.35 -10.93 -7.54
N SER A 561 5.62 -12.15 -8.01
CA SER A 561 6.43 -13.09 -7.25
C SER A 561 7.77 -12.43 -6.89
N PRO A 562 8.34 -12.68 -5.69
CA PRO A 562 9.69 -12.24 -5.37
C PRO A 562 10.66 -12.93 -6.31
N MET A 563 10.85 -12.35 -7.50
CA MET A 563 11.75 -12.89 -8.50
C MET A 563 13.15 -12.64 -8.00
N TRP A 564 13.96 -13.70 -8.07
CA TRP A 564 15.36 -13.59 -7.74
C TRP A 564 16.00 -12.57 -8.70
N SER A 565 16.67 -11.56 -8.14
CA SER A 565 17.40 -10.55 -8.92
C SER A 565 18.86 -10.57 -8.49
N LEU A 566 19.75 -10.79 -9.47
CA LEU A 566 21.19 -10.79 -9.23
C LEU A 566 21.69 -9.44 -8.71
N ARG A 567 21.09 -8.35 -9.21
CA ARG A 567 21.37 -6.97 -8.77
C ARG A 567 21.09 -6.80 -7.28
N LYS A 568 19.91 -7.23 -6.81
CA LYS A 568 19.54 -7.19 -5.38
C LYS A 568 20.49 -8.04 -4.52
N ALA A 569 20.91 -9.21 -5.02
CA ALA A 569 21.89 -10.05 -4.34
C ALA A 569 23.27 -9.37 -4.20
N LYS A 570 23.80 -8.75 -5.28
CA LYS A 570 25.06 -7.99 -5.25
C LYS A 570 24.99 -6.78 -4.32
N ALA A 571 23.89 -6.04 -4.34
CA ALA A 571 23.68 -4.89 -3.46
C ALA A 571 23.66 -5.31 -1.98
N ASN A 572 22.99 -6.41 -1.65
CA ASN A 572 23.01 -6.97 -0.30
C ASN A 572 24.42 -7.44 0.12
N PHE A 573 25.20 -8.00 -0.82
CA PHE A 573 26.59 -8.35 -0.56
C PHE A 573 27.47 -7.13 -0.26
N GLN A 574 27.34 -6.06 -1.03
CA GLN A 574 28.06 -4.81 -0.78
C GLN A 574 27.67 -4.17 0.55
N ARG A 575 26.38 -4.26 0.94
CA ARG A 575 25.90 -3.81 2.26
C ARG A 575 26.62 -4.56 3.40
N VAL A 576 26.76 -5.88 3.29
CA VAL A 576 27.53 -6.67 4.26
C VAL A 576 28.99 -6.26 4.31
N LEU A 577 29.66 -6.14 3.15
CA LEU A 577 31.06 -5.69 3.13
C LEU A 577 31.22 -4.30 3.76
N ALA A 578 30.27 -3.39 3.51
CA ALA A 578 30.27 -2.07 4.12
C ALA A 578 30.14 -2.13 5.66
N THR A 579 29.39 -3.11 6.20
CA THR A 579 29.35 -3.33 7.65
C THR A 579 30.67 -3.86 8.21
N PHE A 580 31.40 -4.71 7.47
CA PHE A 580 32.71 -5.20 7.88
C PHE A 580 33.82 -4.14 7.85
N LYS A 581 33.59 -3.00 7.17
CA LYS A 581 34.52 -1.87 7.19
C LYS A 581 34.81 -1.38 8.61
N CYS A 582 33.80 -1.37 9.50
CA CYS A 582 34.01 -0.99 10.90
C CYS A 582 35.06 -1.87 11.61
N PHE A 583 35.09 -3.18 11.32
CA PHE A 583 36.10 -4.08 11.86
C PHE A 583 37.48 -3.83 11.25
N SER A 584 37.53 -3.51 9.96
CA SER A 584 38.77 -3.11 9.29
C SER A 584 39.33 -1.82 9.89
N ASP A 585 38.49 -0.80 10.09
CA ASP A 585 38.87 0.49 10.68
C ASP A 585 39.31 0.30 12.15
N ALA A 586 38.61 -0.53 12.93
CA ALA A 586 38.99 -0.87 14.30
C ALA A 586 40.33 -1.62 14.38
N ARG A 587 40.58 -2.54 13.43
CA ARG A 587 41.86 -3.24 13.31
C ARG A 587 42.99 -2.28 12.98
N GLN A 588 42.78 -1.37 12.02
CA GLN A 588 43.75 -0.35 11.67
C GLN A 588 44.06 0.57 12.85
N TRP A 589 43.04 1.04 13.58
CA TRP A 589 43.21 1.83 14.80
C TRP A 589 43.98 1.08 15.88
N PHE A 590 43.70 -0.21 16.07
CA PHE A 590 44.44 -1.05 17.00
C PHE A 590 45.90 -1.24 16.55
N ASP A 591 46.15 -1.38 15.25
CA ASP A 591 47.50 -1.44 14.70
C ASP A 591 48.27 -0.12 14.89
N GLU A 592 47.60 1.03 14.82
CA GLU A 592 48.17 2.35 15.15
C GLU A 592 48.56 2.46 16.62
N ILE A 593 47.74 1.90 17.53
CA ILE A 593 48.04 1.79 18.95
C ILE A 593 49.22 0.86 19.18
N ARG A 594 49.25 -0.31 18.53
CA ARG A 594 50.34 -1.28 18.65
C ARG A 594 51.68 -0.70 18.18
N LYS A 595 51.64 0.17 17.16
CA LYS A 595 52.82 0.85 16.61
C LYS A 595 53.25 2.10 17.39
N TRP A 596 52.53 2.48 18.45
CA TRP A 596 52.85 3.66 19.27
C TRP A 596 52.87 4.98 18.50
N ASN A 597 52.08 5.10 17.42
CA ASN A 597 52.02 6.34 16.63
C ASN A 597 51.53 7.54 17.45
N ASN A 598 50.67 7.31 18.46
CA ASN A 598 50.21 8.31 19.41
C ASN A 598 50.47 7.84 20.85
N SER A 599 51.60 8.24 21.41
CA SER A 599 52.08 7.80 22.72
C SER A 599 51.13 8.12 23.88
N ALA A 600 50.37 9.22 23.82
CA ALA A 600 49.40 9.56 24.86
C ALA A 600 48.17 8.63 24.82
N ALA A 601 47.68 8.32 23.62
CA ALA A 601 46.53 7.42 23.44
C ALA A 601 46.86 5.97 23.80
N THR A 602 48.06 5.49 23.48
CA THR A 602 48.49 4.12 23.84
C THR A 602 48.60 3.92 25.34
N VAL A 603 49.20 4.88 26.06
CA VAL A 603 49.30 4.83 27.53
C VAL A 603 47.92 4.82 28.18
N LEU A 604 46.98 5.62 27.67
CA LEU A 604 45.59 5.65 28.15
C LEU A 604 44.86 4.33 27.89
N VAL A 605 45.01 3.74 26.70
CA VAL A 605 44.41 2.43 26.37
C VAL A 605 44.99 1.31 27.23
N LEU A 606 46.31 1.32 27.47
CA LEU A 606 46.97 0.37 28.36
C LEU A 606 46.51 0.54 29.82
N ALA A 607 46.36 1.78 30.30
CA ALA A 607 45.82 2.04 31.64
C ALA A 607 44.38 1.53 31.79
N ILE A 608 43.51 1.78 30.80
CA ILE A 608 42.14 1.26 30.77
C ILE A 608 42.14 -0.27 30.72
N TYR A 609 43.01 -0.88 29.91
CA TYR A 609 43.16 -2.33 29.84
C TYR A 609 43.57 -2.93 31.21
N CYS A 610 44.56 -2.33 31.88
CA CYS A 610 44.96 -2.76 33.23
C CYS A 610 43.80 -2.65 34.23
N ILE A 611 43.03 -1.55 34.21
CA ILE A 611 41.86 -1.36 35.09
C ILE A 611 40.80 -2.43 34.84
N ILE A 612 40.53 -2.77 33.57
CA ILE A 612 39.56 -3.80 33.17
C ILE A 612 40.00 -5.19 33.65
N VAL A 613 41.28 -5.53 33.49
CA VAL A 613 41.84 -6.81 33.94
C VAL A 613 41.80 -6.94 35.47
N LEU A 614 42.07 -5.85 36.20
CA LEU A 614 42.05 -5.81 37.66
C LEU A 614 40.62 -5.86 38.24
N LYS A 615 39.61 -5.39 37.50
CA LYS A 615 38.19 -5.41 37.91
C LYS A 615 37.27 -5.79 36.75
N PRO A 616 37.06 -7.10 36.50
CA PRO A 616 36.23 -7.56 35.37
C PRO A 616 34.76 -7.15 35.49
N ASP A 617 34.27 -6.86 36.71
CA ASP A 617 32.91 -6.31 36.91
C ASP A 617 32.69 -4.96 36.22
N LEU A 618 33.77 -4.22 35.88
CA LEU A 618 33.69 -2.92 35.22
C LEU A 618 33.58 -3.02 33.67
N ILE A 619 33.67 -4.22 33.08
CA ILE A 619 33.61 -4.42 31.63
C ILE A 619 32.27 -3.96 31.06
N LEU A 620 31.16 -4.43 31.64
CA LEU A 620 29.83 -4.14 31.10
C LEU A 620 29.42 -2.66 31.29
N PRO A 621 29.71 -2.00 32.44
CA PRO A 621 29.54 -0.55 32.59
C PRO A 621 30.39 0.29 31.63
N THR A 622 31.65 -0.09 31.37
CA THR A 622 32.53 0.68 30.46
C THR A 622 32.09 0.57 29.00
N VAL A 623 31.64 -0.61 28.55
CA VAL A 623 31.06 -0.79 27.20
C VAL A 623 29.79 0.04 27.02
N THR A 624 28.91 0.07 28.03
CA THR A 624 27.66 0.87 27.96
C THR A 624 27.96 2.36 27.96
N LEU A 625 28.89 2.86 28.77
CA LEU A 625 29.31 4.26 28.76
C LEU A 625 29.97 4.66 27.44
N TYR A 626 30.82 3.79 26.87
CA TYR A 626 31.41 4.02 25.55
C TYR A 626 30.32 4.13 24.47
N SER A 627 29.31 3.26 24.49
CA SER A 627 28.19 3.33 23.55
C SER A 627 27.43 4.66 23.66
N ILE A 628 27.20 5.18 24.88
CA ILE A 628 26.58 6.49 25.13
C ILE A 628 27.44 7.62 24.55
N GLN A 629 28.76 7.57 24.75
CA GLN A 629 29.67 8.58 24.20
C GLN A 629 29.62 8.61 22.66
N VAL A 630 29.65 7.43 22.02
CA VAL A 630 29.53 7.31 20.56
C VAL A 630 28.19 7.88 20.09
N MET A 631 27.09 7.56 20.78
CA MET A 631 25.77 8.11 20.45
C MET A 631 25.74 9.64 20.57
N ILE A 632 26.25 10.24 21.65
CA ILE A 632 26.28 11.70 21.81
C ILE A 632 27.08 12.38 20.68
N LEU A 633 28.21 11.79 20.28
CA LEU A 633 29.02 12.31 19.17
C LEU A 633 28.28 12.19 17.82
N GLN A 634 27.57 11.08 17.60
CA GLN A 634 26.81 10.84 16.37
C GLN A 634 25.54 11.68 16.26
N TRP A 635 24.96 12.16 17.36
CA TRP A 635 23.80 13.07 17.35
C TRP A 635 24.03 14.32 16.47
N ARG A 636 25.26 14.86 16.49
CA ARG A 636 25.64 16.02 15.68
C ARG A 636 25.60 15.72 14.17
N LYS A 637 25.83 14.46 13.79
CA LYS A 637 25.87 13.98 12.40
C LYS A 637 24.57 13.27 11.98
N ARG A 638 23.49 13.38 12.77
CA ARG A 638 22.24 12.67 12.51
C ARG A 638 21.64 13.00 11.14
N PRO A 639 21.08 12.01 10.42
CA PRO A 639 20.34 12.26 9.19
C PRO A 639 19.11 13.11 9.51
N ARG A 640 18.89 14.18 8.73
CA ARG A 640 17.73 15.08 8.90
C ARG A 640 16.69 14.94 7.79
N ARG A 641 17.05 14.24 6.70
CA ARG A 641 16.21 14.04 5.52
C ARG A 641 15.38 12.76 5.67
N PRO A 642 14.14 12.74 5.17
CA PRO A 642 13.30 11.55 5.16
C PRO A 642 13.90 10.47 4.22
N THR A 643 13.43 9.23 4.36
CA THR A 643 13.84 8.10 3.52
C THR A 643 13.49 8.36 2.05
N HIS A 644 14.41 8.01 1.14
CA HIS A 644 14.19 8.05 -0.30
C HIS A 644 14.88 6.85 -0.95
N ILE A 645 14.53 6.52 -2.18
CA ILE A 645 15.15 5.39 -2.88
C ILE A 645 16.53 5.81 -3.40
N ASP A 646 17.57 5.09 -2.99
CA ASP A 646 18.96 5.34 -3.38
C ASP A 646 19.35 4.46 -4.57
N VAL A 647 19.50 5.08 -5.74
CA VAL A 647 19.92 4.41 -7.00
C VAL A 647 21.30 3.74 -6.85
N ASN A 648 22.22 4.42 -6.15
CA ASN A 648 23.59 3.93 -5.94
C ASN A 648 23.63 2.73 -5.00
N LEU A 649 22.82 2.73 -3.94
CA LEU A 649 22.72 1.60 -3.02
C LEU A 649 22.10 0.38 -3.72
N SER A 650 21.18 0.64 -4.65
CA SER A 650 20.50 -0.39 -5.46
C SER A 650 21.34 -0.93 -6.61
N ILE A 651 22.57 -0.42 -6.80
CA ILE A 651 23.48 -0.70 -7.93
C ILE A 651 22.81 -0.40 -9.30
N ALA A 652 21.70 0.34 -9.32
CA ALA A 652 20.85 0.49 -10.49
C ALA A 652 21.51 1.32 -11.62
N GLY A 653 22.56 2.09 -11.31
CA GLY A 653 23.34 2.87 -12.28
C GLY A 653 24.51 2.12 -12.95
N SER A 654 24.88 0.91 -12.50
CA SER A 654 26.02 0.16 -13.03
C SER A 654 25.67 -1.27 -13.48
N VAL A 655 24.39 -1.49 -13.83
CA VAL A 655 23.85 -2.81 -14.21
C VAL A 655 24.14 -3.09 -15.68
N THR A 656 24.52 -4.33 -16.00
CA THR A 656 24.61 -4.80 -17.38
C THR A 656 23.22 -5.13 -17.93
N ALA A 657 22.97 -4.86 -19.22
CA ALA A 657 21.65 -5.09 -19.83
C ALA A 657 21.12 -6.53 -19.65
N ASP A 658 22.00 -7.53 -19.62
CA ASP A 658 21.63 -8.94 -19.38
C ASP A 658 21.16 -9.23 -17.94
N GLU A 659 21.67 -8.51 -16.93
CA GLU A 659 21.19 -8.64 -15.55
C GLU A 659 19.78 -8.07 -15.39
N LEU A 660 19.46 -7.05 -16.20
CA LEU A 660 18.15 -6.43 -16.22
C LEU A 660 17.16 -7.28 -17.00
N ASP A 661 17.60 -7.86 -18.12
CA ASP A 661 16.82 -8.84 -18.88
C ASP A 661 16.43 -10.06 -18.04
N GLU A 662 17.30 -10.52 -17.14
CA GLU A 662 17.00 -11.61 -16.21
C GLU A 662 15.94 -11.22 -15.16
N GLU A 663 15.92 -9.97 -14.70
CA GLU A 663 14.92 -9.48 -13.72
C GLU A 663 13.52 -9.29 -14.34
N PHE A 664 13.45 -9.06 -15.65
CA PHE A 664 12.19 -8.91 -16.40
C PHE A 664 11.72 -10.18 -17.12
N ASP A 665 12.49 -11.27 -17.07
CA ASP A 665 12.09 -12.55 -17.67
C ASP A 665 10.98 -13.23 -16.85
N THR A 666 10.06 -13.89 -17.55
CA THR A 666 8.95 -14.60 -16.90
C THR A 666 9.44 -15.88 -16.21
N PHE A 667 8.65 -16.41 -15.28
CA PHE A 667 8.87 -17.75 -14.74
C PHE A 667 7.70 -18.68 -15.12
N PRO A 668 7.93 -19.76 -15.89
CA PRO A 668 9.20 -20.24 -16.47
C PRO A 668 9.79 -19.30 -17.53
N SER A 669 11.11 -19.35 -17.69
CA SER A 669 11.86 -18.45 -18.60
C SER A 669 11.38 -18.58 -20.04
N SER A 670 11.23 -17.42 -20.68
CA SER A 670 10.92 -17.31 -22.11
C SER A 670 12.15 -17.45 -23.00
N ARG A 671 13.35 -17.52 -22.41
CA ARG A 671 14.64 -17.45 -23.10
C ARG A 671 15.15 -18.83 -23.54
N GLN A 672 16.05 -18.82 -24.53
CA GLN A 672 16.68 -20.03 -25.07
C GLN A 672 17.59 -20.73 -24.05
N PHE A 673 17.79 -22.04 -24.24
CA PHE A 673 18.52 -22.90 -23.32
C PHE A 673 19.98 -22.48 -23.06
N ASP A 674 20.69 -21.95 -24.06
CA ASP A 674 22.08 -21.53 -23.91
C ASP A 674 22.24 -20.31 -22.99
N VAL A 675 21.31 -19.36 -23.06
CA VAL A 675 21.25 -18.21 -22.15
C VAL A 675 20.96 -18.69 -20.72
N LEU A 676 20.07 -19.66 -20.56
CA LEU A 676 19.76 -20.27 -19.27
C LEU A 676 20.97 -20.99 -18.67
N ARG A 677 21.74 -21.72 -19.48
CA ARG A 677 22.97 -22.38 -19.03
C ARG A 677 24.01 -21.37 -18.54
N MET A 678 24.23 -20.29 -19.29
CA MET A 678 25.13 -19.21 -18.90
C MET A 678 24.67 -18.54 -17.59
N ARG A 679 23.37 -18.23 -17.45
CA ARG A 679 22.78 -17.66 -16.22
C ARG A 679 22.95 -18.60 -15.03
N TYR A 680 22.73 -19.90 -15.22
CA TYR A 680 22.91 -20.91 -14.17
C TYR A 680 24.36 -21.03 -13.71
N ASP A 681 25.33 -21.08 -14.62
CA ASP A 681 26.75 -21.16 -14.27
C ASP A 681 27.22 -19.89 -13.54
N ARG A 682 26.73 -18.72 -13.98
CA ARG A 682 26.94 -17.45 -13.28
C ARG A 682 26.34 -17.50 -11.86
N LEU A 683 25.09 -17.93 -11.73
CA LEU A 683 24.43 -18.10 -10.44
C LEU A 683 25.22 -19.02 -9.53
N ARG A 684 25.72 -20.16 -10.03
CA ARG A 684 26.50 -21.12 -9.24
C ARG A 684 27.82 -20.53 -8.75
N SER A 685 28.51 -19.75 -9.58
CA SER A 685 29.76 -19.06 -9.19
C SER A 685 29.54 -18.02 -8.09
N ILE A 686 28.39 -17.35 -8.11
CA ILE A 686 28.02 -16.29 -7.16
C ILE A 686 27.42 -16.88 -5.88
N ALA A 687 26.58 -17.90 -6.00
CA ALA A 687 26.07 -18.68 -4.88
C ALA A 687 27.22 -19.26 -4.05
N GLY A 688 28.27 -19.79 -4.68
CA GLY A 688 29.49 -20.22 -3.98
C GLY A 688 30.17 -19.12 -3.14
N ARG A 689 29.97 -17.84 -3.47
CA ARG A 689 30.48 -16.68 -2.71
C ARG A 689 29.45 -16.11 -1.72
N VAL A 690 28.16 -16.39 -1.90
CA VAL A 690 27.03 -15.75 -1.20
C VAL A 690 26.36 -16.68 -0.16
N VAL A 691 26.58 -18.00 -0.24
CA VAL A 691 25.87 -19.04 0.55
C VAL A 691 26.18 -19.05 2.06
N THR A 692 26.99 -18.14 2.59
CA THR A 692 27.30 -18.09 4.04
C THR A 692 26.56 -17.01 4.83
N VAL A 693 25.26 -16.77 4.55
CA VAL A 693 24.36 -16.01 5.45
C VAL A 693 24.51 -14.48 5.37
N ILE A 694 24.43 -13.88 4.18
CA ILE A 694 24.76 -12.45 4.01
C ILE A 694 23.57 -11.51 4.22
N SER A 695 22.34 -11.82 3.78
CA SER A 695 21.21 -10.86 3.89
C SER A 695 20.73 -10.61 5.33
N ASP A 696 20.52 -11.68 6.09
CA ASP A 696 20.00 -11.56 7.47
C ASP A 696 21.06 -10.97 8.40
N ILE A 697 22.33 -11.35 8.25
CA ILE A 697 23.44 -10.76 9.01
C ILE A 697 23.60 -9.27 8.66
N ALA A 698 23.54 -8.87 7.38
CA ALA A 698 23.57 -7.45 7.02
C ALA A 698 22.46 -6.68 7.73
N THR A 699 21.25 -7.24 7.68
CA THR A 699 20.06 -6.61 8.26
C THR A 699 20.22 -6.45 9.77
N GLN A 700 20.70 -7.47 10.49
CA GLN A 700 20.91 -7.38 11.94
C GLN A 700 22.04 -6.41 12.32
N VAL A 701 23.17 -6.44 11.60
CA VAL A 701 24.30 -5.52 11.88
C VAL A 701 23.93 -4.07 11.54
N GLU A 702 23.19 -3.85 10.45
CA GLU A 702 22.67 -2.52 10.11
C GLU A 702 21.67 -2.01 11.15
N ARG A 703 20.81 -2.88 11.69
CA ARG A 703 19.91 -2.52 12.79
C ARG A 703 20.72 -2.04 13.99
N PHE A 704 21.75 -2.78 14.41
CA PHE A 704 22.64 -2.35 15.48
C PHE A 704 23.32 -1.00 15.17
N HIS A 705 23.81 -0.81 13.94
CA HIS A 705 24.41 0.45 13.53
C HIS A 705 23.39 1.61 13.46
N SER A 706 22.13 1.33 13.14
CA SER A 706 21.06 2.33 13.09
C SER A 706 20.72 2.89 14.48
N LEU A 707 20.90 2.09 15.54
CA LEU A 707 20.77 2.53 16.94
C LEU A 707 21.82 3.56 17.33
N LEU A 708 23.03 3.45 16.79
CA LEU A 708 24.10 4.39 17.12
C LEU A 708 23.94 5.72 16.36
N ASN A 709 23.45 5.66 15.11
CA ASN A 709 23.41 6.81 14.19
C ASN A 709 22.16 7.70 14.26
N TRP A 710 21.28 7.54 15.25
CA TRP A 710 20.08 8.37 15.41
C TRP A 710 19.13 8.37 14.20
N ARG A 711 18.99 7.22 13.51
CA ARG A 711 18.08 7.09 12.36
C ARG A 711 16.61 7.12 12.75
N ASP A 712 16.26 6.44 13.84
CA ASP A 712 15.01 6.65 14.55
C ASP A 712 15.36 7.35 15.87
N PRO A 713 15.18 8.69 15.95
CA PRO A 713 15.54 9.45 17.14
C PRO A 713 14.86 8.94 18.41
N ARG A 714 13.70 8.29 18.32
CA ARG A 714 12.88 7.88 19.47
C ARG A 714 13.47 6.64 20.10
N ILE A 715 13.71 5.63 19.27
CA ILE A 715 14.38 4.39 19.65
C ILE A 715 15.75 4.70 20.25
N THR A 716 16.54 5.57 19.62
CA THR A 716 17.88 5.88 20.12
C THR A 716 17.86 6.63 21.45
N VAL A 717 16.89 7.52 21.70
CA VAL A 717 16.68 8.11 23.04
C VAL A 717 16.31 7.03 24.06
N MET A 718 15.36 6.15 23.74
CA MET A 718 14.97 5.06 24.63
C MET A 718 16.15 4.14 24.95
N PHE A 719 16.94 3.78 23.94
CA PHE A 719 18.13 2.97 24.11
C PHE A 719 19.18 3.70 24.98
N LEU A 720 19.40 5.00 24.78
CA LEU A 720 20.32 5.79 25.60
C LEU A 720 19.89 5.82 27.07
N VAL A 721 18.59 6.00 27.35
CA VAL A 721 18.05 5.95 28.72
C VAL A 721 18.24 4.55 29.31
N CYS A 722 17.92 3.49 28.56
CA CYS A 722 18.15 2.11 28.97
C CYS A 722 19.64 1.82 29.23
N CYS A 723 20.55 2.35 28.42
CA CYS A 723 22.00 2.21 28.63
C CYS A 723 22.48 2.98 29.86
N LEU A 724 21.93 4.16 30.15
CA LEU A 724 22.27 4.94 31.36
C LEU A 724 21.78 4.23 32.63
N VAL A 725 20.51 3.81 32.66
CA VAL A 725 19.94 3.05 33.77
C VAL A 725 20.64 1.70 33.91
N GLY A 726 20.89 1.01 32.81
CA GLY A 726 21.62 -0.26 32.77
C GLY A 726 23.05 -0.11 33.30
N SER A 727 23.78 0.93 32.88
CA SER A 727 25.13 1.20 33.40
C SER A 727 25.12 1.46 34.91
N PHE A 728 24.14 2.24 35.40
CA PHE A 728 23.96 2.47 36.84
C PHE A 728 23.66 1.17 37.60
N VAL A 729 22.69 0.38 37.13
CA VAL A 729 22.30 -0.91 37.74
C VAL A 729 23.46 -1.91 37.72
N LEU A 730 24.17 -2.02 36.61
CA LEU A 730 25.32 -2.92 36.48
C LEU A 730 26.52 -2.47 37.30
N TYR A 731 26.70 -1.17 37.52
CA TYR A 731 27.77 -0.65 38.36
C TYR A 731 27.47 -0.80 39.85
N PHE A 732 26.21 -0.57 40.28
CA PHE A 732 25.85 -0.53 41.71
C PHE A 732 25.16 -1.79 42.25
N LEU A 733 24.42 -2.54 41.44
CA LEU A 733 23.50 -3.59 41.91
C LEU A 733 23.86 -5.02 41.47
N ILE A 734 24.59 -5.22 40.38
CA ILE A 734 24.75 -6.54 39.75
C ILE A 734 26.23 -6.80 39.41
N SER A 735 26.87 -7.78 40.07
CA SER A 735 28.18 -8.28 39.63
C SER A 735 28.06 -9.05 38.31
N LEU A 736 29.12 -9.11 37.51
CA LEU A 736 29.14 -9.80 36.21
C LEU A 736 28.63 -11.26 36.33
N LYS A 737 28.93 -11.90 37.47
CA LYS A 737 28.52 -13.27 37.80
C LYS A 737 27.00 -13.40 37.91
N VAL A 738 26.32 -12.46 38.56
CA VAL A 738 24.85 -12.47 38.71
C VAL A 738 24.18 -12.29 37.34
N PHE A 739 24.71 -11.41 36.50
CA PHE A 739 24.22 -11.24 35.13
C PHE A 739 24.35 -12.53 34.30
N LEU A 740 25.50 -13.21 34.38
CA LEU A 740 25.73 -14.49 33.68
C LEU A 740 24.82 -15.61 34.18
N ILE A 741 24.55 -15.66 35.49
CA ILE A 741 23.66 -16.66 36.10
C ILE A 741 22.20 -16.41 35.64
N PHE A 742 21.67 -15.19 35.79
CA PHE A 742 20.32 -14.87 35.34
C PHE A 742 20.17 -15.01 33.82
N GLY A 743 21.17 -14.58 33.04
CA GLY A 743 21.20 -14.79 31.59
C GLY A 743 21.20 -16.26 31.21
N GLY A 744 21.98 -17.10 31.91
CA GLY A 744 22.01 -18.55 31.73
C GLY A 744 20.67 -19.20 32.03
N PHE A 745 20.05 -18.87 33.17
CA PHE A 745 18.71 -19.37 33.53
C PHE A 745 17.61 -18.90 32.57
N TYR A 746 17.73 -17.67 32.04
CA TYR A 746 16.79 -17.14 31.06
C TYR A 746 16.89 -17.86 29.71
N VAL A 747 18.11 -18.13 29.22
CA VAL A 747 18.33 -18.88 27.98
C VAL A 747 17.92 -20.35 28.13
N MET A 748 18.15 -20.95 29.30
CA MET A 748 17.78 -22.34 29.60
C MET A 748 16.35 -22.49 30.12
N ARG A 749 15.49 -21.46 30.01
CA ARG A 749 14.11 -21.50 30.53
C ARG A 749 13.33 -22.64 29.86
N PRO A 750 12.62 -23.48 30.64
CA PRO A 750 11.78 -24.54 30.08
C PRO A 750 10.66 -23.98 29.19
N PRO A 751 10.37 -24.61 28.04
CA PRO A 751 9.39 -24.10 27.06
C PRO A 751 7.95 -24.01 27.58
N PHE A 752 7.61 -24.70 28.69
CA PHE A 752 6.29 -24.61 29.31
C PHE A 752 6.10 -23.37 30.20
N LEU A 753 7.19 -22.73 30.65
CA LEU A 753 7.13 -21.55 31.53
C LEU A 753 6.91 -20.24 30.76
N GLY A 754 7.00 -20.25 29.43
CA GLY A 754 6.68 -19.11 28.60
C GLY A 754 6.56 -19.54 27.15
N LYS A 755 5.36 -19.44 26.58
CA LYS A 755 5.17 -19.45 25.12
C LYS A 755 6.01 -18.30 24.56
N ASP A 756 6.70 -18.54 23.44
CA ASP A 756 7.61 -17.59 22.77
C ASP A 756 6.92 -16.29 22.34
N VAL A 757 6.55 -15.45 23.30
CA VAL A 757 6.23 -14.04 23.08
C VAL A 757 7.58 -13.36 22.95
N LEU A 758 7.83 -12.81 21.75
CA LEU A 758 9.07 -12.15 21.38
C LEU A 758 9.59 -11.28 22.52
N ASN A 759 10.80 -11.55 22.99
CA ASN A 759 11.41 -10.80 24.07
C ASN A 759 11.42 -9.29 23.73
N ALA A 760 11.07 -8.43 24.67
CA ALA A 760 11.07 -6.97 24.50
C ALA A 760 12.28 -6.42 23.71
N PRO A 761 13.55 -6.87 23.95
CA PRO A 761 14.68 -6.45 23.12
C PRO A 761 14.59 -6.93 21.67
N GLN A 762 14.19 -8.18 21.41
CA GLN A 762 14.08 -8.70 20.05
C GLN A 762 12.97 -7.99 19.26
N ASN A 763 11.86 -7.65 19.91
CA ASN A 763 10.81 -6.81 19.34
C ASN A 763 11.34 -5.41 18.99
N PHE A 764 12.05 -4.78 19.94
CA PHE A 764 12.69 -3.49 19.74
C PHE A 764 13.67 -3.50 18.56
N PHE A 765 14.53 -4.53 18.44
CA PHE A 765 15.46 -4.68 17.32
C PHE A 765 14.76 -4.92 15.99
N SER A 766 13.65 -5.65 15.98
CA SER A 766 12.91 -5.96 14.74
C SER A 766 12.34 -4.70 14.05
N ARG A 767 12.01 -3.67 14.85
CA ARG A 767 11.39 -2.40 14.43
C ARG A 767 12.39 -1.35 13.94
N LEU A 768 13.69 -1.67 13.91
CA LEU A 768 14.73 -0.74 13.47
C LEU A 768 14.79 -0.61 11.95
N PRO A 769 14.96 0.63 11.42
CA PRO A 769 15.07 0.86 10.00
C PRO A 769 16.36 0.28 9.43
N THR A 770 16.29 -0.30 8.23
CA THR A 770 17.44 -0.95 7.58
C THR A 770 17.73 -0.28 6.26
N LYS A 771 18.92 -0.47 5.70
CA LYS A 771 19.23 0.13 4.40
C LYS A 771 18.48 -0.56 3.25
N ALA A 772 17.84 -1.71 3.51
CA ALA A 772 17.00 -2.40 2.54
C ALA A 772 15.83 -1.53 2.06
N ASP A 773 15.33 -0.63 2.92
CA ASP A 773 14.19 0.23 2.61
C ASP A 773 14.49 1.26 1.50
N TYR A 774 15.78 1.54 1.26
CA TYR A 774 16.26 2.49 0.27
C TYR A 774 16.52 1.81 -1.08
N MET A 775 16.31 0.50 -1.19
CA MET A 775 16.56 -0.26 -2.40
C MET A 775 15.35 -0.26 -3.35
N LEU A 776 15.64 -0.22 -4.65
CA LEU A 776 14.68 -0.30 -5.75
C LEU A 776 14.34 -1.74 -6.14
#